data_AF-A0A9D9MWS8-F1
#
_entry.id   AF-A0A9D9MWS8-F1
#
_cell.length_a   1.000
_cell.length_b   1.000
_cell.length_c   1.000
_cell.angle_alpha   90.00
_cell.angle_beta   90.00
_cell.angle_gamma   90.00
#
_symmetry.space_group_name_H-M   'P 1'
#
loop_
_entity.id
_entity.type
_entity.pdbx_description
1 polymer ?
#
loop_
_entity_poly.entity_id
_entity_poly.type
_entity_poly.pdbx_seq_one_letter_code
_entity_poly.pdbx_strand_id
1 'polypeptide(L)'
;MKSFFLLLSLTWLGTTFAQVQEHFLVTSNSSIRITDPICKKMAEESKTEIQEEIKRLNKKQKKGDINLKNLRLEQQSYFEAIQTLGNNPEINFAPYSLADALIRTYRQTVEGPIYLSLQKITLKSLGAATLEISINDIQVSSSESAMDVVVKNLKNPSTPAQTIHFSCPTGRLLLDNSDSGRLAWLNFWGEFFQEVKALEQLEKVIMQVDPSLVTADERDRQTDEVLSKLGLTSKEYLSKGTEQARKLLKDVPYQIPFNQVIGVFISKDEQKLSLLSGSSEPEIQYDGEEEISYLNFQSTRWNFEKKDGHWHIYYSNHYTADSLTVVRSFYNAGIGSDKRYSEENWVNENEAENLSELFNHIEFVHEAATVETQTLIRTEIQPKLAKLFSEGNSAYDHFCQRISQQTSSYWDEQQTEKFIFKDVLISNPEKTAFIFPVILNNKEVQNEDVYYSSNEDFKFYALLKNTDGSYTLYDWYYFKPLSYWSNYSLLRCAETHLKHISNFTEDQEIINDSAFWDNYIFKRSARGYDYLTQVISANESIALSKSEFDAQVQDCIDILLEYDVVDLYDHQLKQILRCINTIQKGKLTGVQNTKLITLSQELHFQKRLNKIRTADKNYYPQLNLEYGEPMTERSYYLIH
;
A
#
# COMPACT_ATOMS: atom_id res chain seq x y z
N MET A 1 -27.34 2.16 14.46
CA MET A 1 -26.04 1.55 14.80
C MET A 1 -24.86 2.49 14.54
N LYS A 2 -24.93 3.40 13.56
CA LYS A 2 -23.85 4.34 13.19
C LYS A 2 -23.43 5.36 14.28
N SER A 3 -24.33 5.84 15.15
CA SER A 3 -23.98 6.86 16.16
C SER A 3 -23.19 6.33 17.37
N PHE A 4 -23.24 5.03 17.65
CA PHE A 4 -22.53 4.41 18.80
C PHE A 4 -21.04 4.17 18.51
N PHE A 5 -20.71 3.93 17.24
CA PHE A 5 -19.31 3.76 16.81
C PHE A 5 -18.57 5.10 16.76
N LEU A 6 -19.22 6.20 16.39
CA LEU A 6 -18.60 7.52 16.27
C LEU A 6 -18.09 8.10 17.61
N LEU A 7 -18.70 7.70 18.74
CA LEU A 7 -18.31 8.10 20.09
C LEU A 7 -17.25 7.18 20.72
N LEU A 8 -17.06 5.96 20.19
CA LEU A 8 -16.10 4.97 20.70
C LEU A 8 -14.86 4.82 19.81
N SER A 9 -14.95 5.18 18.53
CA SER A 9 -13.90 5.00 17.51
C SER A 9 -12.66 5.88 17.69
N LEU A 10 -12.64 6.78 18.68
CA LEU A 10 -11.51 7.70 18.87
C LEU A 10 -10.36 7.12 19.69
N THR A 11 -10.50 5.96 20.34
CA THR A 11 -9.53 5.44 21.36
C THR A 11 -8.41 4.56 20.81
N TRP A 12 -8.19 4.52 19.50
CA TRP A 12 -7.13 3.71 18.91
C TRP A 12 -6.01 4.58 18.41
N LEU A 13 -4.88 4.50 19.10
CA LEU A 13 -3.47 4.58 18.67
C LEU A 13 -2.67 4.76 19.96
N GLY A 14 -1.99 3.70 20.40
CA GLY A 14 -0.97 3.83 21.45
C GLY A 14 0.33 4.28 20.79
N THR A 15 1.05 5.21 21.41
CA THR A 15 2.42 5.56 21.03
C THR A 15 3.29 5.70 22.30
N THR A 16 4.60 5.65 22.15
CA THR A 16 5.59 5.20 23.16
C THR A 16 6.45 6.27 23.84
N PHE A 17 6.13 7.55 23.75
CA PHE A 17 6.62 8.63 24.63
C PHE A 17 5.59 8.97 25.71
N ALA A 18 5.35 8.05 26.64
CA ALA A 18 4.45 8.33 27.74
C ALA A 18 4.99 9.48 28.62
N GLN A 19 4.33 10.65 28.58
CA GLN A 19 4.15 11.43 29.79
C GLN A 19 3.40 10.56 30.81
N VAL A 20 3.57 10.84 32.10
CA VAL A 20 2.88 10.08 33.17
C VAL A 20 1.37 10.06 32.86
N GLN A 21 0.70 8.95 33.16
CA GLN A 21 -0.76 8.84 33.10
C GLN A 21 -1.42 10.09 33.70
N GLU A 22 -2.22 10.79 32.89
CA GLU A 22 -2.94 11.99 33.32
C GLU A 22 -4.43 11.70 33.46
N HIS A 23 -5.01 12.20 34.54
CA HIS A 23 -6.42 12.00 34.86
C HIS A 23 -7.04 13.35 35.17
N PHE A 24 -7.79 13.88 34.20
CA PHE A 24 -8.50 15.15 34.37
C PHE A 24 -9.86 14.91 35.02
N LEU A 25 -10.10 15.63 36.11
CA LEU A 25 -11.43 15.74 36.71
C LEU A 25 -12.06 17.04 36.20
N VAL A 26 -13.09 16.94 35.36
CA VAL A 26 -13.82 18.10 34.85
C VAL A 26 -15.10 18.29 35.68
N THR A 27 -15.21 19.44 36.35
CA THR A 27 -16.30 19.73 37.30
C THR A 27 -17.08 20.96 36.86
N SER A 28 -18.34 21.05 37.29
CA SER A 28 -19.10 22.30 37.24
C SER A 28 -20.01 22.38 38.45
N ASN A 29 -19.90 23.49 39.17
CA ASN A 29 -20.65 23.80 40.37
C ASN A 29 -21.63 24.97 40.15
N SER A 30 -21.68 25.50 38.93
CA SER A 30 -22.44 26.70 38.57
C SER A 30 -23.89 26.40 38.21
N SER A 31 -24.76 27.35 38.56
CA SER A 31 -26.10 27.45 37.97
C SER A 31 -25.97 28.04 36.57
N ILE A 32 -26.43 27.32 35.54
CA ILE A 32 -26.39 27.82 34.17
C ILE A 32 -27.50 28.87 33.99
N ARG A 33 -27.12 30.06 33.52
CA ARG A 33 -28.09 31.14 33.22
C ARG A 33 -28.30 31.25 31.72
N ILE A 34 -29.36 30.61 31.22
CA ILE A 34 -29.78 30.69 29.82
C ILE A 34 -30.96 31.65 29.70
N THR A 35 -30.72 32.83 29.13
CA THR A 35 -31.75 33.84 28.83
C THR A 35 -32.11 33.89 27.35
N ASP A 36 -31.27 33.35 26.47
CA ASP A 36 -31.59 33.23 25.04
C ASP A 36 -32.68 32.15 24.79
N PRO A 37 -33.80 32.48 24.13
CA PRO A 37 -34.90 31.54 23.91
C PRO A 37 -34.55 30.33 23.04
N ILE A 38 -33.68 30.50 22.02
CA ILE A 38 -33.30 29.42 21.10
C ILE A 38 -32.40 28.44 21.84
N CYS A 39 -31.39 28.95 22.53
CA CYS A 39 -30.47 28.15 23.33
C CYS A 39 -31.20 27.42 24.46
N LYS A 40 -32.18 28.06 25.10
CA LYS A 40 -32.99 27.43 26.14
C LYS A 40 -33.79 26.24 25.60
N LYS A 41 -34.39 26.38 24.42
CA LYS A 41 -35.10 25.28 23.76
C LYS A 41 -34.15 24.14 23.41
N MET A 42 -33.00 24.47 22.82
CA MET A 42 -31.96 23.52 22.42
C MET A 42 -31.46 22.68 23.61
N ALA A 43 -31.25 23.32 24.76
CA ALA A 43 -30.83 22.67 26.00
C ALA A 43 -31.88 21.67 26.53
N GLU A 44 -33.17 22.04 26.53
CA GLU A 44 -34.26 21.16 26.99
C GLU A 44 -34.51 19.98 26.04
N GLU A 45 -34.43 20.20 24.73
CA GLU A 45 -34.55 19.13 23.74
C GLU A 45 -33.39 18.14 23.86
N SER A 46 -32.14 18.64 23.91
CA SER A 46 -30.94 17.80 24.06
C SER A 46 -30.93 17.02 25.38
N LYS A 47 -31.47 17.60 26.47
CA LYS A 47 -31.64 16.93 27.76
C LYS A 47 -32.55 15.70 27.64
N THR A 48 -33.66 15.82 26.92
CA THR A 48 -34.59 14.71 26.70
C THR A 48 -33.91 13.61 25.89
N GLU A 49 -33.23 14.00 24.81
CA GLU A 49 -32.57 13.07 23.90
C GLU A 49 -31.43 12.28 24.56
N ILE A 50 -30.55 12.94 25.33
CA ILE A 50 -29.44 12.24 26.00
C ILE A 50 -29.97 11.26 27.05
N GLN A 51 -31.05 11.59 27.75
CA GLN A 51 -31.68 10.68 28.70
C GLN A 51 -32.28 9.45 28.03
N GLU A 52 -32.87 9.59 26.84
CA GLU A 52 -33.31 8.45 26.04
C GLU A 52 -32.14 7.56 25.61
N GLU A 53 -31.03 8.17 25.20
CA GLU A 53 -29.85 7.42 24.77
C GLU A 53 -29.20 6.67 25.94
N ILE A 54 -29.09 7.28 27.13
CA ILE A 54 -28.66 6.57 28.34
C ILE A 54 -29.58 5.39 28.68
N LYS A 55 -30.90 5.56 28.55
CA LYS A 55 -31.85 4.45 28.77
C LYS A 55 -31.60 3.30 27.78
N ARG A 56 -31.30 3.60 26.52
CA ARG A 56 -30.95 2.60 25.50
C ARG A 56 -29.63 1.91 25.84
N LEU A 57 -28.60 2.66 26.24
CA LEU A 57 -27.30 2.14 26.66
C LEU A 57 -27.43 1.19 27.86
N ASN A 58 -28.15 1.60 28.89
CA ASN A 58 -28.38 0.78 30.09
C ASN A 58 -29.16 -0.50 29.77
N LYS A 59 -30.08 -0.46 28.79
CA LYS A 59 -30.80 -1.65 28.32
C LYS A 59 -29.87 -2.64 27.60
N LYS A 60 -28.97 -2.15 26.75
CA LYS A 60 -27.95 -2.97 26.06
C LYS A 60 -26.98 -3.61 27.05
N GLN A 61 -26.49 -2.83 28.02
CA GLN A 61 -25.63 -3.35 29.08
C GLN A 61 -26.31 -4.46 29.88
N LYS A 62 -27.57 -4.28 30.28
CA LYS A 62 -28.34 -5.33 31.00
C LYS A 62 -28.56 -6.60 30.19
N LYS A 63 -28.60 -6.51 28.86
CA LYS A 63 -28.75 -7.66 27.96
C LYS A 63 -27.44 -8.42 27.72
N GLY A 64 -26.31 -7.88 28.17
CA GLY A 64 -24.98 -8.43 27.87
C GLY A 64 -24.39 -7.96 26.54
N ASP A 65 -25.12 -7.14 25.77
CA ASP A 65 -24.64 -6.58 24.49
C ASP A 65 -23.42 -5.63 24.68
N ILE A 66 -23.25 -5.09 25.89
CA ILE A 66 -22.10 -4.28 26.30
C ILE A 66 -21.58 -4.84 27.63
N ASN A 67 -20.36 -5.38 27.62
CA ASN A 67 -19.68 -5.84 28.83
C ASN A 67 -18.53 -4.89 29.19
N LEU A 68 -18.78 -3.97 30.12
CA LEU A 68 -17.81 -2.95 30.56
C LEU A 68 -16.49 -3.55 31.07
N LYS A 69 -16.51 -4.76 31.64
CA LYS A 69 -15.29 -5.41 32.16
C LYS A 69 -14.33 -5.85 31.07
N ASN A 70 -14.83 -6.02 29.84
CA ASN A 70 -14.03 -6.40 28.68
C ASN A 70 -13.51 -5.19 27.90
N LEU A 71 -13.94 -3.97 28.25
CA LEU A 71 -13.46 -2.74 27.63
C LEU A 71 -12.13 -2.30 28.25
N ARG A 72 -11.30 -1.58 27.47
CA ARG A 72 -10.11 -0.91 27.99
C ARG A 72 -10.50 0.16 29.01
N LEU A 73 -9.60 0.49 29.93
CA LEU A 73 -9.89 1.41 31.03
C LEU A 73 -10.31 2.82 30.54
N GLU A 74 -9.78 3.28 29.40
CA GLU A 74 -10.15 4.57 28.78
C GLU A 74 -11.60 4.55 28.29
N GLN A 75 -12.00 3.46 27.63
CA GLN A 75 -13.37 3.26 27.14
C GLN A 75 -14.37 3.19 28.30
N GLN A 76 -13.97 2.54 29.41
CA GLN A 76 -14.75 2.57 30.65
C GLN A 76 -14.90 4.00 31.19
N SER A 77 -13.82 4.79 31.20
CA SER A 77 -13.86 6.18 31.67
C SER A 77 -14.79 7.07 30.83
N TYR A 78 -14.79 6.89 29.51
CA TYR A 78 -15.66 7.63 28.61
C TYR A 78 -17.13 7.23 28.80
N PHE A 79 -17.40 5.93 28.97
CA PHE A 79 -18.74 5.43 29.26
C PHE A 79 -19.30 6.05 30.56
N GLU A 80 -18.49 6.15 31.60
CA GLU A 80 -18.88 6.76 32.88
C GLU A 80 -19.10 8.28 32.76
N ALA A 81 -18.31 8.98 31.92
CA ALA A 81 -18.55 10.38 31.61
C ALA A 81 -19.91 10.58 30.93
N ILE A 82 -20.26 9.76 29.94
CA ILE A 82 -21.57 9.77 29.27
C ILE A 82 -22.71 9.49 30.27
N GLN A 83 -22.55 8.52 31.17
CA GLN A 83 -23.54 8.23 32.21
C GLN A 83 -23.73 9.43 33.15
N THR A 84 -22.64 10.08 33.53
CA THR A 84 -22.66 11.27 34.39
C THR A 84 -23.38 12.44 33.72
N LEU A 85 -23.11 12.66 32.42
CA LEU A 85 -23.85 13.61 31.60
C LEU A 85 -25.36 13.32 31.64
N GLY A 86 -25.78 12.10 31.33
CA GLY A 86 -27.21 11.79 31.28
C GLY A 86 -27.92 11.81 32.64
N ASN A 87 -27.20 11.58 33.74
CA ASN A 87 -27.75 11.66 35.10
C ASN A 87 -28.07 13.10 35.51
N ASN A 88 -27.27 14.08 35.08
CA ASN A 88 -27.53 15.49 35.32
C ASN A 88 -27.11 16.34 34.10
N PRO A 89 -27.91 16.33 33.01
CA PRO A 89 -27.50 16.97 31.76
C PRO A 89 -27.33 18.48 31.90
N GLU A 90 -28.18 19.09 32.75
CA GLU A 90 -28.27 20.54 32.92
C GLU A 90 -26.93 21.19 33.26
N ILE A 91 -26.10 20.55 34.09
CA ILE A 91 -24.79 21.09 34.48
C ILE A 91 -23.62 20.45 33.73
N ASN A 92 -23.84 19.36 32.99
CA ASN A 92 -22.77 18.52 32.44
C ASN A 92 -22.56 18.65 30.93
N PHE A 93 -23.44 19.31 30.18
CA PHE A 93 -23.25 19.49 28.74
C PHE A 93 -21.94 20.22 28.39
N ALA A 94 -21.68 21.38 29.02
CA ALA A 94 -20.44 22.13 28.82
C ALA A 94 -19.20 21.36 29.34
N PRO A 95 -19.19 20.83 30.59
CA PRO A 95 -18.12 19.96 31.07
C PRO A 95 -17.80 18.79 30.17
N TYR A 96 -18.81 18.05 29.70
CA TYR A 96 -18.61 16.92 28.80
C TYR A 96 -17.97 17.35 27.48
N SER A 97 -18.49 18.42 26.86
CA SER A 97 -17.97 18.91 25.58
C SER A 97 -16.53 19.41 25.71
N LEU A 98 -16.19 20.06 26.82
CA LEU A 98 -14.80 20.46 27.10
C LEU A 98 -13.90 19.24 27.31
N ALA A 99 -14.36 18.27 28.10
CA ALA A 99 -13.64 17.01 28.35
C ALA A 99 -13.33 16.28 27.03
N ASP A 100 -14.34 16.16 26.17
CA ASP A 100 -14.25 15.51 24.86
C ASP A 100 -13.28 16.25 23.92
N ALA A 101 -13.30 17.59 23.93
CA ALA A 101 -12.32 18.42 23.22
C ALA A 101 -10.89 18.23 23.78
N LEU A 102 -10.74 18.21 25.11
CA LEU A 102 -9.46 17.96 25.79
C LEU A 102 -8.89 16.60 25.43
N ILE A 103 -9.69 15.52 25.43
CA ILE A 103 -9.22 14.20 24.97
C ILE A 103 -8.73 14.30 23.53
N ARG A 104 -9.51 14.90 22.62
CA ARG A 104 -9.13 14.92 21.20
C ARG A 104 -7.80 15.64 20.98
N THR A 105 -7.61 16.78 21.62
CA THR A 105 -6.39 17.57 21.50
C THR A 105 -5.23 16.92 22.24
N TYR A 106 -5.43 16.55 23.51
CA TYR A 106 -4.33 16.00 24.30
C TYR A 106 -3.98 14.57 23.92
N ARG A 107 -4.88 13.77 23.35
CA ARG A 107 -4.52 12.46 22.78
C ARG A 107 -3.48 12.62 21.65
N GLN A 108 -3.49 13.74 20.95
CA GLN A 108 -2.46 14.05 19.96
C GLN A 108 -1.15 14.53 20.60
N THR A 109 -1.12 14.87 21.90
CA THR A 109 0.04 15.48 22.59
C THR A 109 0.62 14.65 23.75
N VAL A 110 -0.17 13.74 24.33
CA VAL A 110 0.14 12.92 25.50
C VAL A 110 -0.03 11.45 25.13
N GLU A 111 1.06 10.69 25.23
CA GLU A 111 1.09 9.30 24.75
C GLU A 111 0.72 8.28 25.85
N GLY A 112 0.58 8.74 27.09
CA GLY A 112 -0.03 7.98 28.17
C GLY A 112 -1.57 8.00 28.07
N PRO A 113 -2.26 7.00 28.64
CA PRO A 113 -3.72 6.99 28.64
C PRO A 113 -4.24 8.23 29.39
N ILE A 114 -5.02 9.05 28.68
CA ILE A 114 -5.73 10.18 29.27
C ILE A 114 -7.05 9.67 29.81
N TYR A 115 -7.23 9.81 31.12
CA TYR A 115 -8.48 9.48 31.77
C TYR A 115 -9.28 10.73 32.06
N LEU A 116 -10.60 10.61 31.91
CA LEU A 116 -11.53 11.65 32.29
C LEU A 116 -12.51 11.15 33.33
N SER A 117 -12.78 12.02 34.29
CA SER A 117 -13.94 11.91 35.17
C SER A 117 -14.75 13.19 35.08
N LEU A 118 -16.08 13.07 35.06
CA LEU A 118 -16.99 14.21 35.20
C LEU A 118 -17.53 14.27 36.63
N GLN A 119 -17.47 15.46 37.23
CA GLN A 119 -17.97 15.80 38.58
C GLN A 119 -17.29 15.08 39.76
N LYS A 120 -17.05 13.76 39.65
CA LYS A 120 -16.37 12.94 40.64
C LYS A 120 -15.77 11.70 39.97
N ILE A 121 -14.75 11.13 40.62
CA ILE A 121 -14.12 9.89 40.18
C ILE A 121 -14.98 8.70 40.65
N THR A 122 -15.59 7.97 39.73
CA THR A 122 -16.42 6.79 40.03
C THR A 122 -15.68 5.47 39.81
N LEU A 123 -14.78 5.42 38.83
CA LEU A 123 -13.95 4.25 38.54
C LEU A 123 -12.68 4.24 39.41
N LYS A 124 -12.66 3.35 40.40
CA LYS A 124 -11.52 3.19 41.32
C LYS A 124 -10.21 2.85 40.61
N SER A 125 -10.28 2.16 39.46
CA SER A 125 -9.14 1.77 38.64
C SER A 125 -8.40 2.96 38.03
N LEU A 126 -9.01 4.15 37.94
CA LEU A 126 -8.36 5.36 37.41
C LEU A 126 -7.38 6.01 38.39
N GLY A 127 -7.44 5.65 39.68
CA GLY A 127 -6.68 6.34 40.71
C GLY A 127 -7.16 7.78 40.94
N ALA A 128 -6.33 8.59 41.61
CA ALA A 128 -6.63 10.00 41.88
C ALA A 128 -6.48 10.84 40.61
N ALA A 129 -7.32 11.88 40.48
CA ALA A 129 -7.15 12.87 39.43
C ALA A 129 -5.91 13.73 39.69
N THR A 130 -5.26 14.13 38.61
CA THR A 130 -4.01 14.88 38.61
C THR A 130 -4.29 16.39 38.52
N LEU A 131 -5.28 16.75 37.70
CA LEU A 131 -5.76 18.10 37.48
C LEU A 131 -7.28 18.18 37.67
N GLU A 132 -7.75 19.26 38.27
CA GLU A 132 -9.17 19.64 38.25
C GLU A 132 -9.36 20.81 37.29
N ILE A 133 -10.33 20.67 36.38
CA ILE A 133 -10.77 21.73 35.47
C ILE A 133 -12.23 22.03 35.80
N SER A 134 -12.46 23.13 36.52
CA SER A 134 -13.80 23.54 36.95
C SER A 134 -14.38 24.60 36.02
N ILE A 135 -15.58 24.40 35.51
CA ILE A 135 -16.34 25.40 34.77
C ILE A 135 -17.34 26.08 35.71
N ASN A 136 -17.26 27.40 35.76
CA ASN A 136 -18.07 28.28 36.60
C ASN A 136 -18.75 29.38 35.76
N ASP A 137 -19.72 30.06 36.37
CA ASP A 137 -20.34 31.28 35.86
C ASP A 137 -20.83 31.22 34.40
N ILE A 138 -21.40 30.07 34.01
CA ILE A 138 -21.94 29.86 32.67
C ILE A 138 -23.14 30.78 32.43
N GLN A 139 -23.02 31.67 31.46
CA GLN A 139 -24.07 32.57 31.00
C GLN A 139 -24.27 32.44 29.50
N VAL A 140 -25.52 32.29 29.07
CA VAL A 140 -25.91 32.28 27.66
C VAL A 140 -27.07 33.25 27.45
N SER A 141 -26.81 34.33 26.72
CA SER A 141 -27.76 35.38 26.37
C SER A 141 -27.78 35.59 24.87
N SER A 142 -28.75 36.35 24.35
CA SER A 142 -28.81 36.61 22.90
C SER A 142 -27.61 37.41 22.37
N SER A 143 -26.90 38.15 23.23
CA SER A 143 -25.69 38.89 22.83
C SER A 143 -24.41 38.08 23.01
N GLU A 144 -24.31 37.30 24.08
CA GLU A 144 -23.04 36.73 24.54
C GLU A 144 -23.24 35.40 25.25
N SER A 145 -22.33 34.47 24.98
CA SER A 145 -22.14 33.22 25.71
C SER A 145 -20.78 33.26 26.36
N ALA A 146 -20.71 32.97 27.66
CA ALA A 146 -19.49 33.09 28.44
C ALA A 146 -19.42 32.06 29.58
N MET A 147 -18.20 31.75 30.02
CA MET A 147 -17.91 30.94 31.19
C MET A 147 -16.51 31.23 31.74
N ASP A 148 -16.32 30.94 33.02
CA ASP A 148 -14.99 30.92 33.64
C ASP A 148 -14.50 29.47 33.79
N VAL A 149 -13.25 29.21 33.41
CA VAL A 149 -12.61 27.91 33.57
C VAL A 149 -11.44 28.04 34.54
N VAL A 150 -11.46 27.25 35.60
CA VAL A 150 -10.43 27.24 36.64
C VAL A 150 -9.66 25.93 36.58
N VAL A 151 -8.34 26.01 36.45
CA VAL A 151 -7.44 24.86 36.43
C VAL A 151 -6.66 24.78 37.73
N LYS A 152 -6.67 23.61 38.38
CA LYS A 152 -5.97 23.35 39.65
C LYS A 152 -5.11 22.11 39.56
N ASN A 153 -3.91 22.19 40.16
CA ASN A 153 -3.06 21.02 40.37
C ASN A 153 -3.49 20.26 41.62
N LEU A 154 -4.01 19.05 41.44
CA LEU A 154 -4.40 18.19 42.56
C LEU A 154 -3.21 17.42 43.14
N LYS A 155 -2.15 17.17 42.36
CA LYS A 155 -0.89 16.59 42.85
C LYS A 155 -0.12 17.58 43.72
N ASN A 156 -0.15 18.87 43.37
CA ASN A 156 0.50 19.94 44.10
C ASN A 156 -0.48 21.08 44.44
N PRO A 157 -1.27 20.95 45.53
CA PRO A 157 -2.28 21.95 45.91
C PRO A 157 -1.70 23.33 46.27
N SER A 158 -0.38 23.45 46.43
CA SER A 158 0.29 24.74 46.68
C SER A 158 0.43 25.60 45.42
N THR A 159 0.30 25.02 44.23
CA THR A 159 0.31 25.76 42.96
C THR A 159 -0.97 26.61 42.85
N PRO A 160 -0.86 27.93 42.62
CA PRO A 160 -2.03 28.79 42.46
C PRO A 160 -2.93 28.33 41.31
N ALA A 161 -4.23 28.23 41.58
CA ALA A 161 -5.23 28.00 40.55
C ALA A 161 -5.17 29.11 39.50
N GLN A 162 -5.34 28.73 38.24
CA GLN A 162 -5.41 29.68 37.13
C GLN A 162 -6.85 29.75 36.62
N THR A 163 -7.32 30.96 36.33
CA THR A 163 -8.66 31.20 35.82
C THR A 163 -8.59 31.80 34.42
N ILE A 164 -9.39 31.28 33.50
CA ILE A 164 -9.55 31.77 32.13
C ILE A 164 -11.00 32.17 31.95
N HIS A 165 -11.24 33.38 31.45
CA HIS A 165 -12.56 33.82 31.04
C HIS A 165 -12.73 33.57 29.53
N PHE A 166 -13.72 32.76 29.16
CA PHE A 166 -14.09 32.55 27.76
C PHE A 166 -15.39 33.29 27.47
N SER A 167 -15.43 34.03 26.36
CA SER A 167 -16.64 34.69 25.87
C SER A 167 -16.61 34.81 24.35
N CYS A 168 -17.78 34.64 23.72
CA CYS A 168 -18.01 35.01 22.33
C CYS A 168 -19.47 35.43 22.08
N PRO A 169 -19.75 36.13 20.96
CA PRO A 169 -21.12 36.47 20.59
C PRO A 169 -21.95 35.21 20.30
N THR A 170 -23.08 35.02 21.00
CA THR A 170 -23.95 33.83 20.84
C THR A 170 -24.41 33.65 19.40
N GLY A 171 -24.67 34.75 18.69
CA GLY A 171 -25.08 34.72 17.29
C GLY A 171 -24.10 33.97 16.39
N ARG A 172 -22.79 33.99 16.66
CA ARG A 172 -21.80 33.25 15.86
C ARG A 172 -21.99 31.74 15.98
N LEU A 173 -22.26 31.27 17.19
CA LEU A 173 -22.47 29.85 17.49
C LEU A 173 -23.76 29.31 16.89
N LEU A 174 -24.73 30.19 16.61
CA LEU A 174 -26.03 29.85 16.06
C LEU A 174 -26.07 29.88 14.52
N LEU A 175 -25.06 30.45 13.85
CA LEU A 175 -24.99 30.49 12.38
C LEU A 175 -24.89 29.06 11.80
N ASP A 176 -24.00 28.24 12.37
CA ASP A 176 -23.74 26.87 11.91
C ASP A 176 -24.65 25.82 12.59
N ASN A 177 -25.28 26.16 13.72
CA ASN A 177 -26.15 25.25 14.48
C ASN A 177 -27.65 25.37 14.15
N SER A 178 -28.05 26.26 13.24
CA SER A 178 -29.48 26.51 12.94
C SER A 178 -30.24 25.29 12.36
N ASP A 179 -29.53 24.31 11.80
CA ASP A 179 -30.04 23.00 11.33
C ASP A 179 -29.48 21.79 12.12
N SER A 180 -28.83 22.04 13.27
CA SER A 180 -28.23 20.95 14.06
C SER A 180 -29.31 19.97 14.55
N GLY A 181 -29.19 18.71 14.14
CA GLY A 181 -30.12 17.62 14.49
C GLY A 181 -30.07 17.22 15.97
N ARG A 182 -30.11 15.91 16.26
CA ARG A 182 -30.05 15.40 17.64
C ARG A 182 -28.84 15.94 18.42
N LEU A 183 -29.03 16.24 19.70
CA LEU A 183 -28.05 16.70 20.67
C LEU A 183 -27.41 18.06 20.33
N ALA A 184 -28.17 18.96 19.70
CA ALA A 184 -27.75 20.29 19.30
C ALA A 184 -27.02 21.10 20.40
N TRP A 185 -27.38 20.92 21.68
CA TRP A 185 -26.72 21.62 22.79
C TRP A 185 -25.29 21.14 23.08
N LEU A 186 -24.94 19.89 22.71
CA LEU A 186 -23.54 19.43 22.73
C LEU A 186 -22.74 20.10 21.62
N ASN A 187 -23.31 20.19 20.41
CA ASN A 187 -22.67 20.84 19.28
C ASN A 187 -22.43 22.33 19.56
N PHE A 188 -23.41 23.01 20.16
CA PHE A 188 -23.26 24.41 20.60
C PHE A 188 -22.01 24.62 21.47
N TRP A 189 -21.77 23.76 22.47
CA TRP A 189 -20.58 23.87 23.31
C TRP A 189 -19.30 23.46 22.58
N GLY A 190 -19.37 22.48 21.67
CA GLY A 190 -18.26 22.15 20.77
C GLY A 190 -17.80 23.36 19.97
N GLU A 191 -18.73 24.04 19.30
CA GLU A 191 -18.47 25.27 18.54
C GLU A 191 -17.98 26.41 19.44
N PHE A 192 -18.55 26.57 20.63
CA PHE A 192 -18.09 27.58 21.60
C PHE A 192 -16.60 27.41 21.90
N PHE A 193 -16.16 26.18 22.20
CA PHE A 193 -14.76 25.92 22.53
C PHE A 193 -13.81 26.08 21.33
N GLN A 194 -14.28 25.84 20.11
CA GLN A 194 -13.52 26.12 18.89
C GLN A 194 -13.38 27.63 18.65
N GLU A 195 -14.49 28.38 18.69
CA GLU A 195 -14.51 29.83 18.41
C GLU A 195 -13.64 30.62 19.39
N VAL A 196 -13.69 30.27 20.69
CA VAL A 196 -12.85 30.93 21.71
C VAL A 196 -11.43 30.39 21.77
N LYS A 197 -11.08 29.41 20.91
CA LYS A 197 -9.80 28.70 20.91
C LYS A 197 -9.44 28.18 22.30
N ALA A 198 -10.41 27.55 22.96
CA ALA A 198 -10.30 27.17 24.37
C ALA A 198 -9.08 26.27 24.63
N LEU A 199 -8.79 25.36 23.69
CA LEU A 199 -7.72 24.38 23.83
C LEU A 199 -6.32 25.00 23.77
N GLU A 200 -6.06 25.94 22.84
CA GLU A 200 -4.78 26.67 22.79
C GLU A 200 -4.49 27.45 24.08
N GLN A 201 -5.54 27.97 24.70
CA GLN A 201 -5.43 28.73 25.96
C GLN A 201 -5.30 27.80 27.17
N LEU A 202 -6.09 26.73 27.22
CA LEU A 202 -6.04 25.72 28.28
C LEU A 202 -4.69 25.00 28.29
N GLU A 203 -4.07 24.74 27.14
CA GLU A 203 -2.75 24.13 27.09
C GLU A 203 -1.69 24.95 27.83
N LYS A 204 -1.65 26.26 27.55
CA LYS A 204 -0.74 27.19 28.23
C LYS A 204 -0.98 27.22 29.74
N VAL A 205 -2.24 27.22 30.15
CA VAL A 205 -2.60 27.28 31.58
C VAL A 205 -2.31 25.97 32.29
N ILE A 206 -2.64 24.83 31.68
CA ILE A 206 -2.35 23.50 32.22
C ILE A 206 -0.84 23.35 32.42
N MET A 207 -0.01 23.79 31.46
CA MET A 207 1.46 23.75 31.61
C MET A 207 2.01 24.69 32.70
N GLN A 208 1.37 25.82 32.96
CA GLN A 208 1.74 26.69 34.08
C GLN A 208 1.42 26.03 35.43
N VAL A 209 0.31 25.28 35.48
CA VAL A 209 -0.19 24.63 36.69
C VAL A 209 0.51 23.29 36.94
N ASP A 210 0.91 22.58 35.89
CA ASP A 210 1.73 21.37 35.93
C ASP A 210 2.87 21.45 34.91
N PRO A 211 4.07 21.92 35.32
CA PRO A 211 5.21 22.07 34.44
C PRO A 211 5.88 20.73 34.06
N SER A 212 5.35 19.58 34.53
CA SER A 212 5.79 18.27 34.08
C SER A 212 5.24 17.88 32.71
N LEU A 213 4.21 18.59 32.22
CA LEU A 213 3.63 18.43 30.90
C LEU A 213 4.40 19.28 29.87
N VAL A 214 4.60 18.75 28.66
CA VAL A 214 5.18 19.48 27.52
C VAL A 214 4.16 19.68 26.40
N THR A 215 4.29 20.77 25.62
CA THR A 215 3.46 21.02 24.43
C THR A 215 3.69 19.98 23.34
N ALA A 216 2.75 19.92 22.38
CA ALA A 216 2.94 19.20 21.11
C ALA A 216 4.26 19.59 20.43
N ASP A 217 4.49 20.89 20.25
CA ASP A 217 5.68 21.43 19.58
C ASP A 217 6.98 21.04 20.29
N GLU A 218 7.02 21.12 21.62
CA GLU A 218 8.21 20.78 22.40
C GLU A 218 8.48 19.27 22.37
N ARG A 219 7.44 18.44 22.39
CA ARG A 219 7.58 16.99 22.21
C ARG A 219 8.08 16.66 20.81
N ASP A 220 7.52 17.26 19.78
CA ASP A 220 7.93 17.02 18.39
C ASP A 220 9.39 17.42 18.20
N ARG A 221 9.80 18.56 18.78
CA ARG A 221 11.20 18.99 18.84
C ARG A 221 12.09 17.97 19.56
N GLN A 222 11.66 17.44 20.71
CA GLN A 222 12.40 16.40 21.45
C GLN A 222 12.49 15.09 20.67
N THR A 223 11.44 14.72 19.94
CA THR A 223 11.39 13.54 19.08
C THR A 223 12.38 13.71 17.93
N ASP A 224 12.35 14.83 17.24
CA ASP A 224 13.27 15.15 16.14
C ASP A 224 14.74 15.13 16.62
N GLU A 225 15.02 15.62 17.83
CA GLU A 225 16.35 15.53 18.44
C GLU A 225 16.80 14.09 18.68
N VAL A 226 15.91 13.22 19.18
CA VAL A 226 16.20 11.80 19.42
C VAL A 226 16.44 11.08 18.10
N LEU A 227 15.54 11.25 17.12
CA LEU A 227 15.65 10.64 15.79
C LEU A 227 16.94 11.07 15.08
N SER A 228 17.29 12.36 15.18
CA SER A 228 18.52 12.91 14.64
C SER A 228 19.76 12.31 15.32
N LYS A 229 19.78 12.21 16.64
CA LYS A 229 20.88 11.57 17.40
C LYS A 229 21.05 10.09 17.07
N LEU A 230 19.95 9.38 16.81
CA LEU A 230 19.96 7.97 16.41
C LEU A 230 20.29 7.78 14.92
N GLY A 231 20.25 8.83 14.10
CA GLY A 231 20.51 8.79 12.67
C GLY A 231 19.41 8.15 11.82
N LEU A 232 18.23 7.87 12.40
CA LEU A 232 17.11 7.15 11.76
C LEU A 232 16.48 7.95 10.62
N THR A 233 16.54 9.28 10.66
CA THR A 233 16.01 10.16 9.61
C THR A 233 17.08 10.61 8.61
N SER A 234 18.30 10.06 8.70
CA SER A 234 19.37 10.40 7.76
C SER A 234 19.12 9.78 6.37
N LYS A 235 19.52 10.51 5.32
CA LYS A 235 19.44 10.00 3.94
C LYS A 235 20.22 8.69 3.75
N GLU A 236 21.34 8.55 4.45
CA GLU A 236 22.17 7.34 4.38
C GLU A 236 21.47 6.13 5.01
N TYR A 237 20.86 6.29 6.19
CA TYR A 237 20.10 5.22 6.84
C TYR A 237 18.93 4.77 5.95
N LEU A 238 18.14 5.73 5.46
CA LEU A 238 17.00 5.43 4.59
C LEU A 238 17.44 4.73 3.30
N SER A 239 18.47 5.23 2.61
CA SER A 239 18.96 4.62 1.37
C SER A 239 19.44 3.18 1.58
N LYS A 240 20.23 2.92 2.63
CA LYS A 240 20.73 1.58 2.94
C LYS A 240 19.61 0.63 3.34
N GLY A 241 18.69 1.09 4.20
CA GLY A 241 17.54 0.31 4.64
C GLY A 241 16.62 -0.05 3.47
N THR A 242 16.31 0.91 2.59
CA THR A 242 15.48 0.65 1.40
C THR A 242 16.13 -0.33 0.43
N GLU A 243 17.45 -0.24 0.22
CA GLU A 243 18.18 -1.20 -0.62
C GLU A 243 18.17 -2.62 -0.01
N GLN A 244 18.38 -2.72 1.31
CA GLN A 244 18.30 -4.00 2.03
C GLN A 244 16.88 -4.59 1.98
N ALA A 245 15.84 -3.78 2.20
CA ALA A 245 14.45 -4.20 2.09
C ALA A 245 14.13 -4.71 0.68
N ARG A 246 14.56 -3.99 -0.37
CA ARG A 246 14.40 -4.42 -1.78
C ARG A 246 15.05 -5.78 -2.02
N LYS A 247 16.23 -6.02 -1.44
CA LYS A 247 16.94 -7.32 -1.55
C LYS A 247 16.20 -8.45 -0.82
N LEU A 248 15.67 -8.18 0.38
CA LEU A 248 14.96 -9.17 1.21
C LEU A 248 13.59 -9.54 0.64
N LEU A 249 12.91 -8.57 0.05
CA LEU A 249 11.54 -8.70 -0.47
C LEU A 249 11.53 -8.93 -2.00
N LYS A 250 12.66 -9.21 -2.63
CA LYS A 250 12.78 -9.41 -4.09
C LYS A 250 11.88 -10.52 -4.65
N ASP A 251 11.55 -11.51 -3.82
CA ASP A 251 10.77 -12.69 -4.18
C ASP A 251 9.28 -12.52 -3.80
N VAL A 252 8.90 -11.37 -3.24
CA VAL A 252 7.51 -11.04 -2.91
C VAL A 252 6.81 -10.61 -4.20
N PRO A 253 5.77 -11.35 -4.67
CA PRO A 253 5.09 -11.08 -5.93
C PRO A 253 4.03 -9.98 -5.76
N TYR A 254 4.42 -8.85 -5.18
CA TYR A 254 3.57 -7.69 -4.93
C TYR A 254 4.37 -6.40 -5.10
N GLN A 255 3.78 -5.42 -5.76
CA GLN A 255 4.45 -4.17 -6.08
C GLN A 255 4.56 -3.31 -4.81
N ILE A 256 5.78 -3.19 -4.29
CA ILE A 256 6.10 -2.31 -3.16
C ILE A 256 6.74 -1.03 -3.71
N PRO A 257 6.23 0.17 -3.38
CA PRO A 257 6.71 1.45 -3.92
C PRO A 257 8.03 1.88 -3.26
N PHE A 258 9.10 1.11 -3.48
CA PHE A 258 10.42 1.35 -2.88
C PHE A 258 11.02 2.73 -3.20
N ASN A 259 10.62 3.36 -4.30
CA ASN A 259 11.02 4.71 -4.70
C ASN A 259 10.34 5.82 -3.87
N GLN A 260 9.25 5.50 -3.17
CA GLN A 260 8.48 6.43 -2.34
C GLN A 260 8.69 6.19 -0.83
N VAL A 261 9.63 5.31 -0.45
CA VAL A 261 9.90 4.98 0.95
C VAL A 261 10.56 6.15 1.67
N ILE A 262 9.92 6.60 2.75
CA ILE A 262 10.35 7.70 3.63
C ILE A 262 10.63 7.25 5.08
N GLY A 263 10.37 5.97 5.40
CA GLY A 263 10.72 5.38 6.69
C GLY A 263 11.02 3.88 6.57
N VAL A 264 11.98 3.37 7.34
CA VAL A 264 12.38 1.95 7.31
C VAL A 264 12.84 1.42 8.67
N PHE A 265 12.30 0.25 9.04
CA PHE A 265 12.84 -0.61 10.08
C PHE A 265 13.07 -2.02 9.53
N ILE A 266 14.19 -2.63 9.90
CA ILE A 266 14.54 -4.00 9.57
C ILE A 266 15.07 -4.63 10.86
N SER A 267 14.47 -5.74 11.25
CA SER A 267 14.90 -6.56 12.38
C SER A 267 16.28 -7.18 12.14
N LYS A 268 17.01 -7.49 13.21
CA LYS A 268 18.36 -8.09 13.12
C LYS A 268 18.36 -9.47 12.49
N ASP A 269 17.27 -10.22 12.61
CA ASP A 269 17.11 -11.55 12.00
C ASP A 269 16.55 -11.48 10.57
N GLU A 270 16.30 -10.27 10.07
CA GLU A 270 15.75 -9.98 8.75
C GLU A 270 14.40 -10.68 8.48
N GLN A 271 13.66 -11.10 9.52
CA GLN A 271 12.35 -11.75 9.38
C GLN A 271 11.19 -10.76 9.48
N LYS A 272 11.43 -9.56 10.04
CA LYS A 272 10.44 -8.48 10.18
C LYS A 272 10.94 -7.18 9.59
N LEU A 273 10.10 -6.51 8.82
CA LEU A 273 10.37 -5.19 8.24
C LEU A 273 9.15 -4.29 8.42
N SER A 274 9.38 -3.00 8.58
CA SER A 274 8.35 -1.97 8.41
C SER A 274 8.84 -0.92 7.42
N LEU A 275 8.02 -0.56 6.46
CA LEU A 275 8.29 0.51 5.50
C LEU A 275 7.17 1.55 5.59
N LEU A 276 7.54 2.82 5.53
CA LEU A 276 6.58 3.91 5.34
C LEU A 276 6.80 4.48 3.95
N SER A 277 5.78 4.45 3.10
CA SER A 277 5.79 5.13 1.79
C SER A 277 4.86 6.33 1.81
N GLY A 278 5.15 7.36 1.01
CA GLY A 278 4.28 8.51 0.85
C GLY A 278 4.24 9.04 -0.58
N SER A 279 3.03 9.39 -1.04
CA SER A 279 2.80 10.07 -2.32
C SER A 279 2.40 11.53 -2.05
N SER A 280 2.83 12.43 -2.95
CA SER A 280 2.45 13.85 -2.92
C SER A 280 1.18 14.14 -3.73
N GLU A 281 0.51 13.11 -4.27
CA GLU A 281 -0.63 13.31 -5.15
C GLU A 281 -1.93 13.40 -4.35
N PRO A 282 -2.72 14.48 -4.54
CA PRO A 282 -4.00 14.63 -3.88
C PRO A 282 -5.02 13.64 -4.44
N GLU A 283 -5.68 12.88 -3.57
CA GLU A 283 -6.83 12.07 -3.95
C GLU A 283 -8.05 13.01 -4.11
N ILE A 284 -8.53 13.17 -5.35
CA ILE A 284 -9.74 13.95 -5.64
C ILE A 284 -10.94 13.08 -5.26
N GLN A 285 -11.65 13.46 -4.20
CA GLN A 285 -12.93 12.84 -3.85
C GLN A 285 -14.07 13.66 -4.47
N TYR A 286 -14.94 12.96 -5.21
CA TYR A 286 -16.17 13.53 -5.74
C TYR A 286 -17.32 13.21 -4.79
N ASP A 287 -17.86 14.24 -4.12
CA ASP A 287 -19.14 14.15 -3.41
C ASP A 287 -20.17 15.01 -4.17
N GLY A 288 -20.86 14.40 -5.15
CA GLY A 288 -21.78 15.10 -6.05
C GLY A 288 -21.08 15.90 -7.16
N GLU A 289 -21.75 16.95 -7.66
CA GLU A 289 -21.23 17.85 -8.73
C GLU A 289 -20.11 18.80 -8.25
N GLU A 290 -19.72 18.75 -6.97
CA GLU A 290 -18.65 19.59 -6.44
C GLU A 290 -17.36 18.79 -6.24
N GLU A 291 -16.31 19.25 -6.91
CA GLU A 291 -14.95 18.74 -6.80
C GLU A 291 -14.33 19.28 -5.49
N ILE A 292 -14.18 18.43 -4.48
CA ILE A 292 -13.51 18.79 -3.23
C ILE A 292 -12.11 18.15 -3.22
N SER A 293 -11.12 18.94 -3.60
CA SER A 293 -9.70 18.58 -3.48
C SER A 293 -9.23 18.84 -2.04
N TYR A 294 -8.97 17.78 -1.27
CA TYR A 294 -8.19 17.90 -0.04
C TYR A 294 -6.70 17.69 -0.37
N LEU A 295 -5.87 18.71 -0.13
CA LEU A 295 -4.41 18.62 -0.16
C LEU A 295 -3.91 17.79 1.04
N ASN A 296 -4.24 16.50 1.07
CA ASN A 296 -3.77 15.58 2.11
C ASN A 296 -2.58 14.78 1.58
N PHE A 297 -1.51 14.74 2.35
CA PHE A 297 -0.42 13.79 2.17
C PHE A 297 -0.94 12.38 2.43
N GLN A 298 -0.81 11.53 1.42
CA GLN A 298 -1.17 10.12 1.52
C GLN A 298 0.08 9.31 1.85
N SER A 299 -0.05 8.43 2.84
CA SER A 299 1.02 7.51 3.22
C SER A 299 0.50 6.11 3.45
N THR A 300 1.35 5.13 3.20
CA THR A 300 1.06 3.72 3.49
C THR A 300 2.14 3.18 4.40
N ARG A 301 1.70 2.61 5.52
CA ARG A 301 2.55 1.85 6.43
C ARG A 301 2.45 0.39 6.03
N TRP A 302 3.59 -0.21 5.72
CA TRP A 302 3.75 -1.60 5.32
C TRP A 302 4.52 -2.35 6.39
N ASN A 303 3.98 -3.46 6.88
CA ASN A 303 4.65 -4.37 7.78
C ASN A 303 4.81 -5.72 7.06
N PHE A 304 6.02 -6.27 7.11
CA PHE A 304 6.36 -7.55 6.51
C PHE A 304 6.83 -8.49 7.59
N GLU A 305 6.30 -9.71 7.60
CA GLU A 305 6.68 -10.73 8.56
C GLU A 305 6.87 -12.07 7.86
N LYS A 306 8.00 -12.72 8.09
CA LYS A 306 8.28 -14.04 7.53
C LYS A 306 7.86 -15.14 8.49
N LYS A 307 6.85 -15.94 8.11
CA LYS A 307 6.35 -17.10 8.85
C LYS A 307 6.47 -18.34 7.99
N ASP A 308 7.01 -19.42 8.56
CA ASP A 308 7.17 -20.72 7.88
C ASP A 308 7.86 -20.62 6.50
N GLY A 309 8.77 -19.65 6.34
CA GLY A 309 9.49 -19.41 5.09
C GLY A 309 8.78 -18.49 4.08
N HIS A 310 7.56 -18.04 4.38
CA HIS A 310 6.74 -17.19 3.51
C HIS A 310 6.55 -15.79 4.10
N TRP A 311 6.53 -14.77 3.23
CA TRP A 311 6.27 -13.39 3.63
C TRP A 311 4.76 -13.15 3.78
N HIS A 312 4.36 -12.55 4.89
CA HIS A 312 3.06 -11.95 5.12
C HIS A 312 3.21 -10.43 5.03
N ILE A 313 2.22 -9.77 4.43
CA ILE A 313 2.21 -8.30 4.34
C ILE A 313 0.98 -7.78 5.07
N TYR A 314 1.18 -6.77 5.90
CA TYR A 314 0.11 -6.01 6.51
C TYR A 314 0.27 -4.55 6.09
N TYR A 315 -0.79 -3.87 5.70
CA TYR A 315 -0.68 -2.47 5.32
C TYR A 315 -1.88 -1.63 5.74
N SER A 316 -1.63 -0.35 5.99
CA SER A 316 -2.66 0.63 6.34
C SER A 316 -2.39 1.96 5.66
N ASN A 317 -3.46 2.56 5.14
CA ASN A 317 -3.40 3.86 4.47
C ASN A 317 -3.75 4.97 5.47
N HIS A 318 -2.96 6.04 5.45
CA HIS A 318 -3.08 7.18 6.34
C HIS A 318 -3.11 8.47 5.53
N TYR A 319 -4.07 9.33 5.85
CA TYR A 319 -4.24 10.66 5.27
C TYR A 319 -3.98 11.72 6.33
N THR A 320 -3.07 12.64 6.05
CA THR A 320 -2.75 13.74 6.97
C THR A 320 -2.36 15.00 6.20
N ALA A 321 -2.46 16.16 6.85
CA ALA A 321 -1.93 17.40 6.29
C ALA A 321 -0.41 17.56 6.50
N ASP A 322 0.20 16.80 7.42
CA ASP A 322 1.62 16.94 7.77
C ASP A 322 2.39 15.61 7.67
N SER A 323 3.31 15.54 6.71
CA SER A 323 4.17 14.38 6.46
C SER A 323 5.19 14.13 7.59
N LEU A 324 5.63 15.17 8.31
CA LEU A 324 6.58 15.02 9.41
C LEU A 324 5.94 14.26 10.58
N THR A 325 4.68 14.55 10.88
CA THR A 325 3.91 13.84 11.92
C THR A 325 3.88 12.33 11.65
N VAL A 326 3.72 11.89 10.40
CA VAL A 326 3.71 10.46 10.05
C VAL A 326 5.08 9.82 10.24
N VAL A 327 6.14 10.51 9.83
CA VAL A 327 7.52 10.01 9.98
C VAL A 327 7.89 9.88 11.47
N ARG A 328 7.52 10.87 12.30
CA ARG A 328 7.68 10.81 13.76
C ARG A 328 6.95 9.61 14.34
N SER A 329 5.67 9.47 14.02
CA SER A 329 4.84 8.34 14.47
C SER A 329 5.45 6.98 14.10
N PHE A 330 5.92 6.83 12.85
CA PHE A 330 6.55 5.60 12.39
C PHE A 330 7.79 5.22 13.20
N TYR A 331 8.73 6.15 13.40
CA TYR A 331 9.97 5.85 14.13
C TYR A 331 9.79 5.78 15.64
N ASN A 332 8.78 6.48 16.19
CA ASN A 332 8.47 6.44 17.60
C ASN A 332 8.14 5.03 18.09
N ALA A 333 7.63 4.16 17.20
CA ALA A 333 7.36 2.76 17.54
C ALA A 333 8.55 2.00 18.14
N GLY A 334 9.77 2.39 17.77
CA GLY A 334 10.99 1.80 18.30
C GLY A 334 11.56 2.49 19.53
N ILE A 335 11.00 3.60 20.01
CA ILE A 335 11.62 4.44 21.05
C ILE A 335 10.91 4.20 22.38
N GLY A 336 11.64 3.72 23.39
CA GLY A 336 11.10 3.54 24.74
C GLY A 336 10.94 4.84 25.51
N SER A 337 10.25 4.77 26.65
CA SER A 337 10.04 5.91 27.56
C SER A 337 11.34 6.54 28.09
N ASP A 338 12.46 5.81 28.05
CA ASP A 338 13.80 6.29 28.38
C ASP A 338 14.50 7.03 27.22
N LYS A 339 13.77 7.26 26.12
CA LYS A 339 14.24 7.91 24.89
C LYS A 339 15.34 7.14 24.15
N ARG A 340 15.40 5.81 24.34
CA ARG A 340 16.32 4.93 23.59
C ARG A 340 15.57 4.05 22.61
N TYR A 341 16.23 3.75 21.49
CA TYR A 341 15.71 2.77 20.54
C TYR A 341 15.82 1.35 21.09
N SER A 342 14.74 0.59 20.95
CA SER A 342 14.64 -0.84 21.19
C SER A 342 13.88 -1.49 20.05
N GLU A 343 14.53 -2.44 19.38
CA GLU A 343 13.90 -3.26 18.35
C GLU A 343 12.70 -4.05 18.89
N GLU A 344 12.79 -4.52 20.14
CA GLU A 344 11.69 -5.24 20.81
C GLU A 344 10.43 -4.37 20.94
N ASN A 345 10.59 -3.07 21.22
CA ASN A 345 9.46 -2.15 21.31
C ASN A 345 8.75 -2.04 19.96
N TRP A 346 9.52 -1.78 18.90
CA TRP A 346 8.97 -1.66 17.56
C TRP A 346 8.30 -2.96 17.11
N VAL A 347 8.92 -4.11 17.35
CA VAL A 347 8.33 -5.40 16.97
C VAL A 347 7.03 -5.66 17.71
N ASN A 348 6.95 -5.38 19.01
CA ASN A 348 5.73 -5.55 19.80
C ASN A 348 4.60 -4.62 19.33
N GLU A 349 4.92 -3.36 19.00
CA GLU A 349 3.94 -2.43 18.44
C GLU A 349 3.45 -2.88 17.07
N ASN A 350 4.36 -3.29 16.19
CA ASN A 350 4.06 -3.80 14.86
C ASN A 350 3.15 -5.03 14.93
N GLU A 351 3.41 -5.97 15.85
CA GLU A 351 2.52 -7.12 16.08
C GLU A 351 1.12 -6.69 16.53
N ALA A 352 1.01 -5.69 17.40
CA ALA A 352 -0.29 -5.14 17.81
C ALA A 352 -1.03 -4.47 16.65
N GLU A 353 -0.33 -3.74 15.77
CA GLU A 353 -0.87 -3.12 14.56
C GLU A 353 -1.34 -4.16 13.52
N ASN A 354 -0.60 -5.24 13.33
CA ASN A 354 -0.95 -6.29 12.37
C ASN A 354 -2.21 -7.05 12.76
N LEU A 355 -2.53 -7.10 14.06
CA LEU A 355 -3.76 -7.70 14.59
C LEU A 355 -4.96 -6.75 14.55
N SER A 356 -4.75 -5.54 14.04
CA SER A 356 -5.67 -4.42 14.18
C SER A 356 -6.60 -4.32 12.95
N GLU A 357 -7.86 -3.92 13.13
CA GLU A 357 -8.83 -3.78 12.02
C GLU A 357 -8.43 -2.68 11.01
N LEU A 358 -7.47 -1.83 11.36
CA LEU A 358 -6.95 -0.76 10.51
C LEU A 358 -5.94 -1.27 9.47
N PHE A 359 -5.42 -2.48 9.65
CA PHE A 359 -4.45 -3.08 8.75
C PHE A 359 -5.12 -4.15 7.89
N ASN A 360 -4.98 -3.97 6.58
CA ASN A 360 -5.30 -5.00 5.61
C ASN A 360 -4.18 -6.05 5.62
N HIS A 361 -4.54 -7.30 5.37
CA HIS A 361 -3.60 -8.41 5.35
C HIS A 361 -3.53 -9.03 3.96
N ILE A 362 -2.32 -9.20 3.44
CA ILE A 362 -2.06 -9.93 2.19
C ILE A 362 -1.33 -11.22 2.52
N GLU A 363 -1.90 -12.33 2.06
CA GLU A 363 -1.36 -13.67 2.18
C GLU A 363 -0.99 -14.20 0.79
N PHE A 364 0.25 -14.69 0.63
CA PHE A 364 0.67 -15.42 -0.57
C PHE A 364 0.63 -16.92 -0.27
N VAL A 365 -0.31 -17.63 -0.89
CA VAL A 365 -0.49 -19.07 -0.74
C VAL A 365 0.09 -19.76 -1.96
N HIS A 366 1.00 -20.71 -1.76
CA HIS A 366 1.51 -21.53 -2.86
C HIS A 366 0.90 -22.92 -2.80
N GLU A 367 0.08 -23.28 -3.78
CA GLU A 367 -0.44 -24.63 -3.93
C GLU A 367 0.66 -25.58 -4.42
N ALA A 368 0.59 -26.82 -3.96
CA ALA A 368 1.53 -27.85 -4.41
C ALA A 368 1.28 -28.20 -5.88
N ALA A 369 2.36 -28.31 -6.64
CA ALA A 369 2.37 -28.89 -7.98
C ALA A 369 3.07 -30.25 -7.97
N THR A 370 3.09 -30.96 -9.10
CA THR A 370 3.85 -32.20 -9.20
C THR A 370 5.35 -31.93 -9.06
N VAL A 371 6.09 -32.88 -8.45
CA VAL A 371 7.55 -32.76 -8.28
C VAL A 371 8.27 -32.54 -9.62
N GLU A 372 7.77 -33.16 -10.69
CA GLU A 372 8.30 -32.99 -12.05
C GLU A 372 8.12 -31.55 -12.53
N THR A 373 6.91 -30.99 -12.42
CA THR A 373 6.61 -29.60 -12.80
C THR A 373 7.49 -28.62 -12.04
N GLN A 374 7.57 -28.77 -10.71
CA GLN A 374 8.40 -27.92 -9.85
C GLN A 374 9.88 -28.01 -10.23
N THR A 375 10.36 -29.22 -10.53
CA THR A 375 11.76 -29.44 -10.92
C THR A 375 12.06 -28.75 -12.24
N LEU A 376 11.25 -28.98 -13.29
CA LEU A 376 11.45 -28.38 -14.61
C LEU A 376 11.40 -26.85 -14.56
N ILE A 377 10.44 -26.27 -13.84
CA ILE A 377 10.37 -24.81 -13.68
C ILE A 377 11.62 -24.30 -12.98
N ARG A 378 12.02 -24.92 -11.87
CA ARG A 378 13.16 -24.45 -11.06
C ARG A 378 14.51 -24.63 -11.75
N THR A 379 14.72 -25.69 -12.53
CA THR A 379 16.03 -25.99 -13.15
C THR A 379 16.15 -25.43 -14.56
N GLU A 380 15.08 -25.47 -15.36
CA GLU A 380 15.16 -25.14 -16.79
C GLU A 380 14.59 -23.76 -17.14
N ILE A 381 13.56 -23.30 -16.43
CA ILE A 381 12.83 -22.06 -16.78
C ILE A 381 13.29 -20.88 -15.93
N GLN A 382 13.18 -20.99 -14.61
CA GLN A 382 13.48 -19.90 -13.68
C GLN A 382 14.87 -19.28 -13.89
N PRO A 383 15.97 -20.07 -14.00
CA PRO A 383 17.29 -19.50 -14.17
C PRO A 383 17.44 -18.71 -15.48
N LYS A 384 16.77 -19.16 -16.55
CA LYS A 384 16.82 -18.52 -17.87
C LYS A 384 16.06 -17.20 -17.88
N LEU A 385 14.83 -17.19 -17.36
CA LEU A 385 14.01 -15.97 -17.30
C LEU A 385 14.57 -14.96 -16.30
N ALA A 386 15.03 -15.40 -15.12
CA ALA A 386 15.64 -14.51 -14.13
C ALA A 386 16.90 -13.82 -14.69
N LYS A 387 17.75 -14.58 -15.41
CA LYS A 387 18.92 -14.00 -16.08
C LYS A 387 18.50 -12.96 -17.12
N LEU A 388 17.51 -13.27 -17.96
CA LEU A 388 16.98 -12.34 -18.97
C LEU A 388 16.44 -11.05 -18.34
N PHE A 389 15.65 -11.15 -17.28
CA PHE A 389 14.99 -9.99 -16.65
C PHE A 389 15.93 -9.14 -15.80
N SER A 390 17.03 -9.74 -15.31
CA SER A 390 18.12 -9.02 -14.66
C SER A 390 18.93 -8.12 -15.61
N GLU A 391 18.79 -8.29 -16.93
CA GLU A 391 19.44 -7.40 -17.90
C GLU A 391 18.84 -5.98 -17.78
N GLY A 392 19.71 -4.96 -17.75
CA GLY A 392 19.29 -3.57 -17.52
C GLY A 392 18.20 -3.07 -18.47
N ASN A 393 18.10 -3.66 -19.65
CA ASN A 393 17.19 -3.26 -20.72
C ASN A 393 15.97 -4.18 -20.89
N SER A 394 15.78 -5.18 -20.01
CA SER A 394 14.55 -5.99 -20.02
C SER A 394 13.35 -5.11 -19.67
N ALA A 395 12.25 -5.25 -20.41
CA ALA A 395 10.97 -4.60 -20.12
C ALA A 395 10.34 -5.09 -18.80
N TYR A 396 10.69 -6.30 -18.38
CA TYR A 396 10.15 -6.96 -17.19
C TYR A 396 11.21 -7.15 -16.10
N ASP A 397 10.83 -7.09 -14.83
CA ASP A 397 11.71 -7.37 -13.68
C ASP A 397 11.45 -8.72 -13.00
N HIS A 398 10.20 -9.17 -12.96
CA HIS A 398 9.83 -10.43 -12.34
C HIS A 398 8.70 -11.13 -13.09
N PHE A 399 8.45 -12.38 -12.72
CA PHE A 399 7.36 -13.19 -13.25
C PHE A 399 6.78 -14.10 -12.18
N CYS A 400 5.52 -14.49 -12.35
CA CYS A 400 4.84 -15.42 -11.44
C CYS A 400 3.75 -16.23 -12.14
N GLN A 401 3.24 -17.26 -11.44
CA GLN A 401 2.08 -18.05 -11.87
C GLN A 401 0.95 -17.94 -10.84
N ARG A 402 0.32 -16.76 -10.79
CA ARG A 402 -0.82 -16.47 -9.91
C ARG A 402 -2.10 -17.07 -10.50
N ILE A 403 -2.65 -18.10 -9.86
CA ILE A 403 -3.87 -18.78 -10.31
C ILE A 403 -5.16 -18.11 -9.83
N SER A 404 -5.15 -17.40 -8.71
CA SER A 404 -6.30 -16.58 -8.30
C SER A 404 -5.94 -15.48 -7.30
N GLN A 405 -6.82 -14.49 -7.18
CA GLN A 405 -6.87 -13.52 -6.09
C GLN A 405 -8.24 -13.64 -5.41
N GLN A 406 -8.25 -13.83 -4.09
CA GLN A 406 -9.47 -13.85 -3.29
C GLN A 406 -9.44 -12.66 -2.34
N THR A 407 -10.51 -11.87 -2.33
CA THR A 407 -10.71 -10.78 -1.38
C THR A 407 -11.83 -11.16 -0.42
N SER A 408 -11.63 -11.02 0.89
CA SER A 408 -12.78 -10.99 1.81
C SER A 408 -13.59 -9.72 1.55
N SER A 409 -14.92 -9.82 1.70
CA SER A 409 -15.83 -8.73 1.35
C SER A 409 -15.55 -7.46 2.17
N TYR A 410 -15.87 -6.28 1.63
CA TYR A 410 -15.81 -4.96 2.30
C TYR A 410 -16.53 -4.87 3.66
N TRP A 411 -17.28 -5.90 4.06
CA TRP A 411 -18.11 -5.94 5.25
C TRP A 411 -17.61 -6.89 6.35
N ASP A 412 -16.49 -7.59 6.13
CA ASP A 412 -15.82 -8.39 7.16
C ASP A 412 -14.80 -7.55 7.95
N GLU A 413 -14.68 -7.84 9.25
CA GLU A 413 -13.87 -7.06 10.22
C GLU A 413 -12.35 -7.10 9.95
N GLN A 414 -11.89 -7.93 9.00
CA GLN A 414 -10.50 -7.98 8.51
C GLN A 414 -10.50 -8.17 6.98
N GLN A 415 -10.08 -7.14 6.24
CA GLN A 415 -9.82 -7.29 4.81
C GLN A 415 -8.56 -8.14 4.61
N THR A 416 -8.75 -9.37 4.14
CA THR A 416 -7.66 -10.25 3.74
C THR A 416 -7.70 -10.43 2.24
N GLU A 417 -6.61 -10.06 1.58
CA GLU A 417 -6.30 -10.45 0.22
C GLU A 417 -5.47 -11.72 0.21
N LYS A 418 -5.92 -12.74 -0.49
CA LYS A 418 -5.17 -13.97 -0.71
C LYS A 418 -4.80 -14.10 -2.16
N PHE A 419 -3.50 -14.10 -2.44
CA PHE A 419 -2.97 -14.39 -3.76
C PHE A 419 -2.52 -15.85 -3.79
N ILE A 420 -3.12 -16.65 -4.66
CA ILE A 420 -2.83 -18.07 -4.77
C ILE A 420 -1.95 -18.31 -6.00
N PHE A 421 -0.81 -18.96 -5.79
CA PHE A 421 0.17 -19.30 -6.81
C PHE A 421 0.27 -20.81 -6.96
N LYS A 422 0.59 -21.27 -8.16
CA LYS A 422 0.86 -22.68 -8.43
C LYS A 422 1.84 -22.80 -9.58
N ASP A 423 2.81 -23.70 -9.43
CA ASP A 423 3.70 -24.08 -10.52
C ASP A 423 2.89 -24.86 -11.58
N VAL A 424 2.78 -24.29 -12.78
CA VAL A 424 1.96 -24.83 -13.88
C VAL A 424 2.83 -25.08 -15.12
N LEU A 425 2.75 -26.31 -15.64
CA LEU A 425 3.19 -26.66 -16.99
C LEU A 425 2.10 -27.48 -17.66
N ILE A 426 1.71 -27.08 -18.87
CA ILE A 426 0.73 -27.81 -19.68
C ILE A 426 1.51 -28.63 -20.70
N SER A 427 1.43 -29.96 -20.62
CA SER A 427 2.29 -30.87 -21.39
C SER A 427 1.57 -31.56 -22.56
N ASN A 428 2.34 -32.07 -23.51
CA ASN A 428 1.86 -33.12 -24.41
C ASN A 428 1.85 -34.49 -23.68
N PRO A 429 1.12 -35.50 -24.19
CA PRO A 429 1.04 -36.81 -23.54
C PRO A 429 2.41 -37.46 -23.27
N GLU A 430 3.39 -37.24 -24.15
CA GLU A 430 4.74 -37.80 -24.05
C GLU A 430 5.67 -37.01 -23.11
N LYS A 431 5.24 -35.85 -22.59
CA LYS A 431 6.05 -34.96 -21.73
C LYS A 431 7.38 -34.55 -22.37
N THR A 432 7.34 -34.29 -23.67
CA THR A 432 8.48 -33.80 -24.47
C THR A 432 8.34 -32.33 -24.83
N ALA A 433 7.16 -31.74 -24.67
CA ALA A 433 6.88 -30.33 -24.81
C ALA A 433 5.98 -29.84 -23.69
N PHE A 434 6.25 -28.63 -23.21
CA PHE A 434 5.50 -27.99 -22.14
C PHE A 434 5.22 -26.54 -22.50
N ILE A 435 4.00 -26.09 -22.25
CA ILE A 435 3.60 -24.69 -22.32
C ILE A 435 3.65 -24.13 -20.91
N PHE A 436 4.32 -23.00 -20.77
CA PHE A 436 4.49 -22.25 -19.53
C PHE A 436 3.69 -20.95 -19.62
N PRO A 437 2.42 -20.93 -19.16
CA PRO A 437 1.66 -19.69 -19.00
C PRO A 437 2.25 -18.88 -17.84
N VAL A 438 2.45 -17.57 -18.04
CA VAL A 438 3.14 -16.75 -17.04
C VAL A 438 2.63 -15.31 -17.04
N ILE A 439 2.64 -14.69 -15.86
CA ILE A 439 2.43 -13.25 -15.67
C ILE A 439 3.80 -12.59 -15.52
N LEU A 440 4.03 -11.53 -16.28
CA LEU A 440 5.25 -10.73 -16.33
C LEU A 440 4.95 -9.33 -15.78
N ASN A 441 5.78 -8.80 -14.89
CA ASN A 441 5.62 -7.43 -14.36
C ASN A 441 6.54 -6.46 -15.09
N ASN A 442 5.99 -5.32 -15.52
CA ASN A 442 6.69 -4.28 -16.24
C ASN A 442 7.55 -3.41 -15.30
N LYS A 443 8.79 -3.11 -15.73
CA LYS A 443 9.71 -2.24 -14.97
C LYS A 443 9.26 -0.78 -14.88
N GLU A 444 8.58 -0.30 -15.92
CA GLU A 444 8.07 1.08 -15.98
C GLU A 444 6.56 1.04 -15.71
N VAL A 445 6.11 1.88 -14.77
CA VAL A 445 4.69 2.18 -14.59
C VAL A 445 4.20 2.75 -15.92
N GLN A 446 3.22 2.12 -16.56
CA GLN A 446 2.60 2.72 -17.73
C GLN A 446 2.09 4.12 -17.33
N ASN A 447 2.46 5.15 -18.12
CA ASN A 447 2.14 6.56 -17.86
C ASN A 447 0.79 6.76 -17.15
N GLU A 448 0.82 7.67 -16.16
CA GLU A 448 -0.23 8.11 -15.21
C GLU A 448 -1.57 8.55 -15.85
N ASP A 449 -1.74 8.46 -17.16
CA ASP A 449 -2.95 8.90 -17.89
C ASP A 449 -4.01 7.80 -18.10
N VAL A 450 -3.77 6.55 -17.66
CA VAL A 450 -4.77 5.48 -17.83
C VAL A 450 -5.07 4.82 -16.49
N TYR A 451 -6.11 5.32 -15.83
CA TYR A 451 -6.79 4.79 -14.63
C TYR A 451 -7.18 3.29 -14.69
N TYR A 452 -6.89 2.60 -15.80
CA TYR A 452 -7.31 1.23 -16.13
C TYR A 452 -6.21 0.37 -16.79
N SER A 453 -4.92 0.73 -16.72
CA SER A 453 -3.85 -0.12 -17.28
C SER A 453 -3.18 -0.98 -16.21
N SER A 454 -3.01 -2.28 -16.48
CA SER A 454 -2.30 -3.19 -15.59
C SER A 454 -0.80 -3.09 -15.81
N ASN A 455 -0.01 -3.07 -14.73
CA ASN A 455 1.46 -3.20 -14.80
C ASN A 455 1.91 -4.62 -15.14
N GLU A 456 0.97 -5.54 -15.34
CA GLU A 456 1.22 -6.96 -15.59
C GLU A 456 0.80 -7.35 -17.02
N ASP A 457 1.59 -8.22 -17.65
CA ASP A 457 1.31 -8.86 -18.94
C ASP A 457 1.23 -10.38 -18.79
N PHE A 458 0.33 -11.02 -19.53
CA PHE A 458 0.24 -12.46 -19.71
C PHE A 458 0.98 -12.91 -20.98
N LYS A 459 1.71 -14.02 -20.86
CA LYS A 459 2.48 -14.59 -21.96
C LYS A 459 2.59 -16.12 -21.85
N PHE A 460 2.89 -16.76 -22.98
CA PHE A 460 3.31 -18.16 -23.03
C PHE A 460 4.78 -18.31 -23.43
N TYR A 461 5.48 -19.22 -22.76
CA TYR A 461 6.74 -19.80 -23.24
C TYR A 461 6.54 -21.29 -23.53
N ALA A 462 7.42 -21.87 -24.35
CA ALA A 462 7.44 -23.29 -24.64
C ALA A 462 8.78 -23.90 -24.21
N LEU A 463 8.75 -24.95 -23.40
CA LEU A 463 9.92 -25.73 -23.03
C LEU A 463 9.90 -27.05 -23.81
N LEU A 464 10.92 -27.27 -24.65
CA LEU A 464 11.03 -28.49 -25.45
C LEU A 464 12.18 -29.35 -24.98
N LYS A 465 11.94 -30.66 -24.91
CA LYS A 465 12.95 -31.67 -24.61
C LYS A 465 13.74 -32.01 -25.87
N ASN A 466 15.05 -31.89 -25.80
CA ASN A 466 16.00 -32.27 -26.85
C ASN A 466 16.22 -33.79 -26.87
N THR A 467 16.79 -34.29 -27.97
CA THR A 467 17.07 -35.73 -28.15
C THR A 467 18.09 -36.28 -27.15
N ASP A 468 18.99 -35.44 -26.65
CA ASP A 468 19.98 -35.77 -25.61
C ASP A 468 19.41 -35.72 -24.18
N GLY A 469 18.12 -35.37 -24.04
CA GLY A 469 17.41 -35.26 -22.77
C GLY A 469 17.55 -33.89 -22.08
N SER A 470 18.31 -32.95 -22.64
CA SER A 470 18.34 -31.56 -22.18
C SER A 470 17.08 -30.80 -22.59
N TYR A 471 16.88 -29.59 -22.05
CA TYR A 471 15.72 -28.76 -22.38
C TYR A 471 16.12 -27.41 -22.97
N THR A 472 15.29 -26.93 -23.89
CA THR A 472 15.43 -25.61 -24.49
C THR A 472 14.16 -24.79 -24.29
N LEU A 473 14.29 -23.60 -23.73
CA LEU A 473 13.19 -22.64 -23.53
C LEU A 473 13.05 -21.74 -24.77
N TYR A 474 11.81 -21.58 -25.23
CA TYR A 474 11.43 -20.78 -26.38
C TYR A 474 10.38 -19.74 -26.01
N ASP A 475 10.51 -18.54 -26.57
CA ASP A 475 9.47 -17.54 -26.67
C ASP A 475 8.49 -17.97 -27.78
N TRP A 476 7.21 -18.11 -27.42
CA TRP A 476 6.16 -18.51 -28.36
C TRP A 476 5.46 -17.28 -28.94
N TYR A 477 6.04 -16.71 -30.00
CA TYR A 477 5.59 -15.44 -30.57
C TYR A 477 4.27 -15.53 -31.36
N TYR A 478 3.66 -16.71 -31.46
CA TYR A 478 2.28 -16.84 -31.94
C TYR A 478 1.34 -16.00 -31.08
N PHE A 479 1.61 -15.92 -29.77
CA PHE A 479 0.94 -15.02 -28.85
C PHE A 479 1.85 -13.83 -28.52
N LYS A 480 1.35 -12.61 -28.75
CA LYS A 480 1.98 -11.41 -28.20
C LYS A 480 1.73 -11.34 -26.69
N PRO A 481 2.55 -10.62 -25.90
CA PRO A 481 2.19 -10.26 -24.54
C PRO A 481 0.83 -9.54 -24.52
N LEU A 482 0.00 -9.84 -23.52
CA LEU A 482 -1.36 -9.32 -23.38
C LEU A 482 -1.52 -8.70 -22.00
N SER A 483 -2.12 -7.51 -21.89
CA SER A 483 -2.35 -6.88 -20.58
C SER A 483 -3.16 -7.81 -19.66
N TYR A 484 -2.71 -7.99 -18.42
CA TYR A 484 -3.26 -8.92 -17.45
C TYR A 484 -3.68 -8.20 -16.17
N TRP A 485 -4.93 -8.40 -15.74
CA TRP A 485 -5.42 -7.79 -14.50
C TRP A 485 -5.31 -8.77 -13.35
N SER A 486 -4.93 -8.25 -12.18
CA SER A 486 -4.54 -9.06 -11.01
C SER A 486 -5.62 -10.02 -10.51
N ASN A 487 -6.89 -9.65 -10.70
CA ASN A 487 -8.06 -10.42 -10.29
C ASN A 487 -8.44 -11.57 -11.23
N TYR A 488 -7.83 -11.70 -12.40
CA TYR A 488 -8.07 -12.84 -13.29
C TYR A 488 -7.31 -14.09 -12.83
N SER A 489 -7.83 -15.26 -13.25
CA SER A 489 -7.14 -16.54 -13.10
C SER A 489 -6.20 -16.78 -14.28
N LEU A 490 -4.95 -17.17 -14.01
CA LEU A 490 -3.96 -17.50 -15.03
C LEU A 490 -4.45 -18.62 -15.94
N LEU A 491 -5.03 -19.68 -15.37
CA LEU A 491 -5.48 -20.84 -16.14
C LEU A 491 -6.71 -20.53 -16.98
N ARG A 492 -7.61 -19.65 -16.50
CA ARG A 492 -8.75 -19.16 -17.28
C ARG A 492 -8.30 -18.31 -18.46
N CYS A 493 -7.27 -17.48 -18.25
CA CYS A 493 -6.64 -16.71 -19.31
C CYS A 493 -6.00 -17.65 -20.33
N ALA A 494 -5.24 -18.65 -19.87
CA ALA A 494 -4.66 -19.66 -20.73
C ALA A 494 -5.70 -20.42 -21.56
N GLU A 495 -6.81 -20.86 -20.95
CA GLU A 495 -7.96 -21.47 -21.64
C GLU A 495 -8.51 -20.55 -22.73
N THR A 496 -8.73 -19.28 -22.40
CA THR A 496 -9.30 -18.31 -23.34
C THR A 496 -8.48 -18.20 -24.62
N HIS A 497 -7.15 -18.30 -24.53
CA HIS A 497 -6.27 -18.23 -25.69
C HIS A 497 -6.05 -19.58 -26.37
N LEU A 498 -5.83 -20.65 -25.61
CA LEU A 498 -5.51 -21.97 -26.15
C LEU A 498 -6.73 -22.68 -26.76
N LYS A 499 -7.95 -22.43 -26.29
CA LYS A 499 -9.19 -23.05 -26.83
C LYS A 499 -9.45 -22.73 -28.31
N HIS A 500 -8.82 -21.69 -28.84
CA HIS A 500 -8.96 -21.32 -30.25
C HIS A 500 -8.15 -22.22 -31.18
N ILE A 501 -7.15 -22.92 -30.65
CA ILE A 501 -6.19 -23.74 -31.42
C ILE A 501 -5.98 -25.14 -30.85
N SER A 502 -6.64 -25.47 -29.73
CA SER A 502 -6.55 -26.77 -29.04
C SER A 502 -7.85 -27.08 -28.30
N ASN A 503 -7.94 -28.27 -27.71
CA ASN A 503 -9.04 -28.68 -26.82
C ASN A 503 -8.79 -28.37 -25.32
N PHE A 504 -7.84 -27.49 -25.00
CA PHE A 504 -7.45 -27.18 -23.63
C PHE A 504 -8.58 -26.53 -22.80
N THR A 505 -8.69 -26.95 -21.54
CA THR A 505 -9.53 -26.31 -20.50
C THR A 505 -8.70 -26.06 -19.23
N GLU A 506 -9.06 -25.08 -18.41
CA GLU A 506 -8.27 -24.67 -17.23
C GLU A 506 -8.00 -25.78 -16.21
N ASP A 507 -8.83 -26.84 -16.18
CA ASP A 507 -8.67 -28.00 -15.30
C ASP A 507 -7.66 -29.07 -15.79
N GLN A 508 -7.03 -28.86 -16.96
CA GLN A 508 -6.14 -29.84 -17.57
C GLN A 508 -4.65 -29.50 -17.37
N GLU A 509 -3.83 -30.53 -17.18
CA GLU A 509 -2.35 -30.41 -17.20
C GLU A 509 -1.73 -31.02 -18.48
N ILE A 510 -2.55 -31.67 -19.32
CA ILE A 510 -2.14 -32.35 -20.55
C ILE A 510 -3.10 -31.97 -21.69
N ILE A 511 -2.56 -31.47 -22.80
CA ILE A 511 -3.31 -31.29 -24.05
C ILE A 511 -3.12 -32.53 -24.90
N ASN A 512 -4.16 -33.37 -24.97
CA ASN A 512 -4.20 -34.54 -25.84
C ASN A 512 -4.79 -34.18 -27.22
N ASP A 513 -4.04 -33.39 -27.98
CA ASP A 513 -4.37 -32.94 -29.33
C ASP A 513 -3.09 -32.89 -30.17
N SER A 514 -2.80 -33.96 -30.93
CA SER A 514 -1.59 -34.03 -31.74
C SER A 514 -1.55 -32.97 -32.83
N ALA A 515 -2.72 -32.60 -33.39
CA ALA A 515 -2.79 -31.59 -34.43
C ALA A 515 -2.41 -30.20 -33.89
N PHE A 516 -2.78 -29.89 -32.65
CA PHE A 516 -2.31 -28.69 -31.97
C PHE A 516 -0.78 -28.68 -31.85
N TRP A 517 -0.20 -29.73 -31.26
CA TRP A 517 1.25 -29.79 -31.05
C TRP A 517 2.02 -29.73 -32.38
N ASP A 518 1.61 -30.50 -33.37
CA ASP A 518 2.28 -30.58 -34.68
C ASP A 518 2.21 -29.27 -35.46
N ASN A 519 1.10 -28.52 -35.36
CA ASN A 519 0.91 -27.30 -36.16
C ASN A 519 1.40 -26.03 -35.48
N TYR A 520 1.45 -25.97 -34.14
CA TYR A 520 1.73 -24.73 -33.41
C TYR A 520 3.01 -24.75 -32.58
N ILE A 521 3.52 -25.94 -32.22
CA ILE A 521 4.72 -26.09 -31.38
C ILE A 521 5.83 -26.81 -32.15
N PHE A 522 5.55 -27.99 -32.71
CA PHE A 522 6.53 -28.81 -33.41
C PHE A 522 6.69 -28.50 -34.89
N LYS A 523 5.87 -27.60 -35.44
CA LYS A 523 5.93 -27.21 -36.84
C LYS A 523 7.30 -26.64 -37.19
N ARG A 524 8.02 -27.35 -38.05
CA ARG A 524 9.34 -26.96 -38.55
C ARG A 524 9.27 -26.62 -40.03
N SER A 525 9.83 -25.48 -40.40
CA SER A 525 10.18 -25.12 -41.78
C SER A 525 11.70 -25.22 -41.97
N ALA A 526 12.18 -24.92 -43.18
CA ALA A 526 13.61 -24.93 -43.50
C ALA A 526 14.44 -23.95 -42.62
N ARG A 527 13.79 -22.96 -42.00
CA ARG A 527 14.40 -21.97 -41.09
C ARG A 527 14.42 -22.37 -39.60
N GLY A 528 13.84 -23.51 -39.26
CA GLY A 528 13.65 -23.97 -37.87
C GLY A 528 12.18 -24.02 -37.47
N TYR A 529 11.87 -23.77 -36.20
CA TYR A 529 10.49 -23.77 -35.70
C TYR A 529 9.70 -22.55 -36.17
N ASP A 530 8.45 -22.75 -36.61
CA ASP A 530 7.64 -21.73 -37.28
C ASP A 530 7.14 -20.60 -36.37
N TYR A 531 7.04 -20.85 -35.06
CA TYR A 531 6.46 -19.92 -34.07
C TYR A 531 7.32 -19.74 -32.81
N LEU A 532 8.50 -20.35 -32.77
CA LEU A 532 9.33 -20.42 -31.58
C LEU A 532 10.67 -19.73 -31.82
N THR A 533 11.08 -18.87 -30.91
CA THR A 533 12.43 -18.29 -30.88
C THR A 533 13.09 -18.62 -29.56
N GLN A 534 14.30 -19.15 -29.59
CA GLN A 534 15.01 -19.56 -28.38
C GLN A 534 15.24 -18.37 -27.43
N VAL A 535 14.95 -18.55 -26.15
CA VAL A 535 15.24 -17.56 -25.11
C VAL A 535 16.73 -17.62 -24.78
N ILE A 536 17.41 -16.50 -25.02
CA ILE A 536 18.86 -16.37 -24.81
C ILE A 536 19.17 -15.07 -24.05
N SER A 537 20.25 -15.10 -23.28
CA SER A 537 20.83 -13.91 -22.63
C SER A 537 21.84 -13.19 -23.52
N ALA A 538 22.32 -12.01 -23.10
CA ALA A 538 23.27 -11.20 -23.86
C ALA A 538 24.55 -11.92 -24.32
N ASN A 539 25.01 -12.90 -23.55
CA ASN A 539 26.23 -13.69 -23.79
C ASN A 539 25.93 -15.09 -24.35
N GLU A 540 24.82 -15.25 -25.07
CA GLU A 540 24.45 -16.50 -25.72
C GLU A 540 24.02 -16.22 -27.17
N SER A 541 24.39 -17.08 -28.10
CA SER A 541 23.93 -17.05 -29.50
C SER A 541 23.00 -18.22 -29.80
N ILE A 542 22.08 -18.02 -30.74
CA ILE A 542 21.29 -19.12 -31.29
C ILE A 542 22.16 -19.89 -32.28
N ALA A 543 22.29 -21.19 -32.08
CA ALA A 543 23.05 -22.06 -32.96
C ALA A 543 22.17 -22.56 -34.11
N LEU A 544 22.65 -22.43 -35.35
CA LEU A 544 21.99 -22.91 -36.56
C LEU A 544 22.96 -23.71 -37.41
N SER A 545 22.48 -24.77 -38.05
CA SER A 545 23.23 -25.41 -39.13
C SER A 545 23.39 -24.45 -40.31
N LYS A 546 24.39 -24.70 -41.16
CA LYS A 546 24.57 -23.90 -42.38
C LYS A 546 23.31 -23.81 -43.25
N SER A 547 22.58 -24.92 -43.41
CA SER A 547 21.33 -24.95 -44.19
C SER A 547 20.20 -24.14 -43.56
N GLU A 548 20.06 -24.18 -42.24
CA GLU A 548 19.04 -23.38 -41.53
C GLU A 548 19.36 -21.89 -41.63
N PHE A 549 20.64 -21.52 -41.51
CA PHE A 549 21.07 -20.14 -41.69
C PHE A 549 20.82 -19.65 -43.12
N ASP A 550 21.17 -20.45 -44.14
CA ASP A 550 20.94 -20.07 -45.53
C ASP A 550 19.43 -19.93 -45.84
N ALA A 551 18.58 -20.78 -45.24
CA ALA A 551 17.13 -20.64 -45.32
C ALA A 551 16.63 -19.36 -44.64
N GLN A 552 17.17 -19.00 -43.47
CA GLN A 552 16.84 -17.73 -42.81
C GLN A 552 17.26 -16.50 -43.59
N VAL A 553 18.42 -16.54 -44.27
CA VAL A 553 18.86 -15.44 -45.15
C VAL A 553 17.90 -15.27 -46.31
N GLN A 554 17.47 -16.37 -46.94
CA GLN A 554 16.49 -16.33 -48.03
C GLN A 554 15.14 -15.77 -47.54
N ASP A 555 14.65 -16.22 -46.39
CA ASP A 555 13.42 -15.72 -45.78
C ASP A 555 13.51 -14.22 -45.45
N CYS A 556 14.64 -13.73 -44.93
CA CYS A 556 14.85 -12.30 -44.72
C CYS A 556 14.82 -11.48 -46.03
N ILE A 557 15.34 -12.03 -47.12
CA ILE A 557 15.26 -11.39 -48.44
C ILE A 557 13.80 -11.31 -48.89
N ASP A 558 13.07 -12.41 -48.77
CA ASP A 558 11.67 -12.48 -49.21
C ASP A 558 10.79 -11.53 -48.38
N ILE A 559 10.96 -11.50 -47.05
CA ILE A 559 10.29 -10.56 -46.16
C ILE A 559 10.56 -9.10 -46.56
N LEU A 560 11.82 -8.74 -46.83
CA LEU A 560 12.19 -7.37 -47.21
C LEU A 560 11.73 -6.96 -48.61
N LEU A 561 11.46 -7.93 -49.49
CA LEU A 561 10.89 -7.69 -50.82
C LEU A 561 9.37 -7.56 -50.79
N GLU A 562 8.71 -8.26 -49.88
CA GLU A 562 7.25 -8.31 -49.78
C GLU A 562 6.67 -7.23 -48.86
N TYR A 563 7.37 -6.90 -47.78
CA TYR A 563 6.85 -6.03 -46.72
C TYR A 563 7.73 -4.80 -46.50
N ASP A 564 7.07 -3.72 -46.08
CA ASP A 564 7.74 -2.52 -45.59
C ASP A 564 8.35 -2.79 -44.20
N VAL A 565 9.55 -2.25 -43.93
CA VAL A 565 10.19 -2.34 -42.61
C VAL A 565 9.28 -1.84 -41.49
N VAL A 566 8.43 -0.84 -41.76
CA VAL A 566 7.52 -0.27 -40.75
C VAL A 566 6.39 -1.21 -40.34
N ASP A 567 6.07 -2.20 -41.18
CA ASP A 567 4.96 -3.15 -40.99
C ASP A 567 5.44 -4.49 -40.39
N LEU A 568 6.75 -4.66 -40.21
CA LEU A 568 7.33 -5.91 -39.71
C LEU A 568 7.09 -6.09 -38.21
N TYR A 569 6.76 -7.31 -37.82
CA TYR A 569 6.66 -7.71 -36.42
C TYR A 569 8.05 -7.84 -35.79
N ASP A 570 8.12 -7.73 -34.45
CA ASP A 570 9.38 -7.73 -33.72
C ASP A 570 10.23 -8.99 -33.97
N HIS A 571 9.62 -10.18 -34.10
CA HIS A 571 10.37 -11.40 -34.39
C HIS A 571 11.01 -11.37 -35.79
N GLN A 572 10.34 -10.80 -36.80
CA GLN A 572 10.88 -10.64 -38.14
C GLN A 572 12.04 -9.64 -38.15
N LEU A 573 11.89 -8.51 -37.44
CA LEU A 573 12.97 -7.55 -37.25
C LEU A 573 14.18 -8.21 -36.59
N LYS A 574 13.98 -8.93 -35.48
CA LYS A 574 15.05 -9.67 -34.78
C LYS A 574 15.78 -10.65 -35.72
N GLN A 575 15.04 -11.41 -36.54
CA GLN A 575 15.62 -12.34 -37.51
C GLN A 575 16.50 -11.60 -38.54
N ILE A 576 15.98 -10.53 -39.14
CA ILE A 576 16.72 -9.73 -40.15
C ILE A 576 17.99 -9.15 -39.55
N LEU A 577 17.91 -8.56 -38.35
CA LEU A 577 19.07 -8.01 -37.64
C LEU A 577 20.13 -9.09 -37.43
N ARG A 578 19.74 -10.26 -36.91
CA ARG A 578 20.67 -11.37 -36.68
C ARG A 578 21.29 -11.90 -37.96
N CYS A 579 20.53 -12.05 -39.05
CA CYS A 579 21.06 -12.46 -40.35
C CYS A 579 22.12 -11.47 -40.86
N ILE A 580 21.82 -10.17 -40.87
CA ILE A 580 22.74 -9.13 -41.31
C ILE A 580 24.00 -9.11 -40.44
N ASN A 581 23.84 -9.08 -39.12
CA ASN A 581 24.95 -9.10 -38.17
C ASN A 581 25.84 -10.35 -38.34
N THR A 582 25.24 -11.52 -38.53
CA THR A 582 25.98 -12.78 -38.76
C THR A 582 26.82 -12.71 -40.04
N ILE A 583 26.25 -12.21 -41.13
CA ILE A 583 26.96 -12.03 -42.41
C ILE A 583 28.13 -11.05 -42.24
N GLN A 584 27.89 -9.91 -41.60
CA GLN A 584 28.90 -8.87 -41.41
C GLN A 584 30.03 -9.33 -40.49
N LYS A 585 29.68 -9.92 -39.33
CA LYS A 585 30.65 -10.44 -38.35
C LYS A 585 31.51 -11.55 -38.95
N GLY A 586 30.89 -12.50 -39.65
CA GLY A 586 31.57 -13.62 -40.30
C GLY A 586 32.23 -13.29 -41.64
N LYS A 587 32.03 -12.08 -42.18
CA LYS A 587 32.43 -11.68 -43.54
C LYS A 587 31.99 -12.70 -44.61
N LEU A 588 30.74 -13.18 -44.51
CA LEU A 588 30.23 -14.26 -45.36
C LEU A 588 29.93 -13.75 -46.78
N THR A 589 30.42 -14.44 -47.82
CA THR A 589 30.42 -13.94 -49.21
C THR A 589 29.47 -14.67 -50.18
N GLY A 590 28.53 -15.48 -49.68
CA GLY A 590 27.56 -16.20 -50.51
C GLY A 590 26.66 -15.26 -51.33
N VAL A 591 26.14 -15.74 -52.48
CA VAL A 591 25.28 -14.94 -53.39
C VAL A 591 24.08 -14.34 -52.63
N GLN A 592 23.38 -15.16 -51.84
CA GLN A 592 22.24 -14.68 -51.05
C GLN A 592 22.66 -13.76 -49.90
N ASN A 593 23.81 -14.01 -49.28
CA ASN A 593 24.32 -13.13 -48.21
C ASN A 593 24.60 -11.73 -48.76
N THR A 594 25.28 -11.65 -49.90
CA THR A 594 25.53 -10.39 -50.60
C THR A 594 24.20 -9.72 -50.98
N LYS A 595 23.24 -10.48 -51.50
CA LYS A 595 21.91 -9.97 -51.86
C LYS A 595 21.18 -9.36 -50.65
N LEU A 596 21.16 -10.03 -49.49
CA LEU A 596 20.53 -9.52 -48.28
C LEU A 596 21.19 -8.22 -47.80
N ILE A 597 22.53 -8.16 -47.80
CA ILE A 597 23.26 -6.95 -47.40
C ILE A 597 22.95 -5.79 -48.36
N THR A 598 23.02 -6.01 -49.68
CA THR A 598 22.69 -4.98 -50.67
C THR A 598 21.24 -4.51 -50.52
N LEU A 599 20.28 -5.44 -50.40
CA LEU A 599 18.88 -5.11 -50.21
C LEU A 599 18.64 -4.28 -48.93
N SER A 600 19.29 -4.64 -47.83
CA SER A 600 19.19 -3.88 -46.58
C SER A 600 19.68 -2.43 -46.71
N GLN A 601 20.69 -2.20 -47.56
CA GLN A 601 21.25 -0.87 -47.83
C GLN A 601 20.35 -0.05 -48.74
N GLU A 602 19.87 -0.66 -49.84
CA GLU A 602 18.95 -0.05 -50.81
C GLU A 602 17.63 0.35 -50.17
N LEU A 603 17.08 -0.50 -49.30
CA LEU A 603 15.86 -0.22 -48.55
C LEU A 603 16.09 0.71 -47.35
N HIS A 604 17.31 1.19 -47.12
CA HIS A 604 17.67 2.00 -45.97
C HIS A 604 17.20 1.40 -44.63
N PHE A 605 17.35 0.08 -44.46
CA PHE A 605 16.76 -0.69 -43.37
C PHE A 605 16.96 -0.05 -41.99
N GLN A 606 18.21 0.27 -41.64
CA GLN A 606 18.54 0.90 -40.34
C GLN A 606 17.84 2.25 -40.14
N LYS A 607 17.79 3.09 -41.18
CA LYS A 607 17.13 4.40 -41.11
C LYS A 607 15.63 4.24 -40.88
N ARG A 608 15.01 3.22 -41.47
CA ARG A 608 13.59 2.92 -41.31
C ARG A 608 13.29 2.31 -39.95
N LEU A 609 14.15 1.39 -39.50
CA LEU A 609 14.08 0.84 -38.15
C LEU A 609 14.13 1.95 -37.09
N ASN A 610 15.02 2.93 -37.24
CA ASN A 610 15.12 4.10 -36.35
C ASN A 610 13.86 5.00 -36.34
N LYS A 611 12.95 4.86 -37.32
CA LYS A 611 11.66 5.59 -37.31
C LYS A 611 10.61 4.91 -36.44
N ILE A 612 10.68 3.59 -36.31
CA ILE A 612 9.66 2.78 -35.62
C ILE A 612 10.16 2.26 -34.26
N ARG A 613 11.48 2.28 -34.02
CA ARG A 613 12.12 1.83 -32.80
C ARG A 613 13.17 2.84 -32.37
N THR A 614 13.13 3.25 -31.11
CA THR A 614 14.16 4.09 -30.52
C THR A 614 15.43 3.26 -30.29
N ALA A 615 16.57 3.77 -30.74
CA ALA A 615 17.87 3.14 -30.50
C ALA A 615 18.68 3.95 -29.47
N ASP A 616 19.37 3.26 -28.58
CA ASP A 616 20.50 3.82 -27.82
C ASP A 616 21.79 3.38 -28.52
N LYS A 617 22.41 4.30 -29.26
CA LYS A 617 23.55 4.04 -30.15
C LYS A 617 23.22 2.94 -31.17
N ASN A 618 23.82 1.76 -31.03
CA ASN A 618 23.59 0.60 -31.89
C ASN A 618 22.65 -0.43 -31.26
N TYR A 619 22.14 -0.19 -30.07
CA TYR A 619 21.26 -1.09 -29.34
C TYR A 619 19.78 -0.66 -29.47
N TYR A 620 18.90 -1.62 -29.72
CA TYR A 620 17.44 -1.44 -29.81
C TYR A 620 16.77 -2.08 -28.58
N PRO A 621 16.41 -1.30 -27.54
CA PRO A 621 15.83 -1.83 -26.30
C PRO A 621 14.60 -2.70 -26.50
N GLN A 622 13.67 -2.26 -27.34
CA GLN A 622 12.40 -2.97 -27.62
C GLN A 622 12.62 -4.32 -28.33
N LEU A 623 13.73 -4.49 -29.03
CA LEU A 623 14.09 -5.75 -29.69
C LEU A 623 15.07 -6.58 -28.85
N ASN A 624 15.67 -5.98 -27.80
CA ASN A 624 16.78 -6.53 -27.04
C ASN A 624 17.94 -7.01 -27.93
N LEU A 625 18.31 -6.23 -28.96
CA LEU A 625 19.37 -6.55 -29.91
C LEU A 625 20.16 -5.33 -30.38
N GLU A 626 21.43 -5.56 -30.69
CA GLU A 626 22.34 -4.61 -31.33
C GLU A 626 22.32 -4.78 -32.86
N TYR A 627 22.54 -3.69 -33.60
CA TYR A 627 22.74 -3.70 -35.04
C TYR A 627 24.09 -3.06 -35.38
N GLY A 628 25.01 -3.88 -35.91
CA GLY A 628 26.38 -3.46 -36.16
C GLY A 628 27.23 -3.34 -34.89
N GLU A 629 28.54 -3.10 -35.10
CA GLU A 629 29.54 -3.11 -34.03
C GLU A 629 29.46 -1.87 -33.11
N PRO A 630 29.73 -2.01 -31.80
CA PRO A 630 30.03 -3.27 -31.08
C PRO A 630 28.78 -4.09 -30.77
N MET A 631 28.71 -5.36 -31.23
CA MET A 631 27.55 -6.25 -31.00
C MET A 631 27.85 -7.36 -30.00
N THR A 632 26.82 -7.83 -29.27
CA THR A 632 26.93 -8.92 -28.28
C THR A 632 26.57 -10.28 -28.89
N GLU A 633 26.74 -11.38 -28.14
CA GLU A 633 26.52 -12.74 -28.68
C GLU A 633 25.08 -13.00 -29.10
N ARG A 634 24.11 -12.38 -28.42
CA ARG A 634 22.69 -12.47 -28.81
C ARG A 634 22.38 -11.84 -30.17
N SER A 635 23.23 -10.93 -30.68
CA SER A 635 22.90 -10.15 -31.88
C SER A 635 23.16 -10.89 -33.18
N TYR A 636 23.72 -12.11 -33.14
CA TYR A 636 24.02 -12.92 -34.32
C TYR A 636 23.77 -14.42 -34.07
N TYR A 637 23.81 -15.20 -35.14
CA TYR A 637 23.71 -16.66 -35.11
C TYR A 637 25.09 -17.31 -35.07
N LEU A 638 25.21 -18.38 -34.29
CA LEU A 638 26.37 -19.26 -34.32
C LEU A 638 26.14 -20.35 -35.37
N ILE A 639 26.89 -20.30 -36.47
CA ILE A 639 26.78 -21.30 -37.54
C ILE A 639 27.70 -22.47 -37.20
N HIS A 640 27.16 -23.70 -37.16
CA HIS A 640 27.90 -24.93 -36.89
C HIS A 640 27.87 -25.92 -38.05
#